data_AF-A2SW48-F1
#
_entry.id   AF-A2SW48-F1
#
_cell.length_a   1.000
_cell.length_b   1.000
_cell.length_c   1.000
_cell.angle_alpha   90.00
_cell.angle_beta   90.00
_cell.angle_gamma   90.00
#
_symmetry.space_group_name_H-M   'P 1'
#
loop_
_entity.id
_entity.type
_entity.pdbx_description
1 polymer ?
#
loop_
_entity_poly.entity_id
_entity_poly.type
_entity_poly.pdbx_seq_one_letter_code
_entity_poly.pdbx_strand_id
1 'polypeptide(L)'
;ALAVPFIIVPLKTGNHDIEVKAAVYGHFINDGVKKKLKVVSEGMTVSKAVTTRTLDPVKLGQNGEQREDIPAADISDIVPGTESETRIQFQGTPVAQMVEDAIDGSKLNHLIVTPSGCGEQNLIGMTPTIIAIHYLDATDQWEKFGVEKRLEALELIKKGYAQQMAFKKNDFSYAAFQNRPSSTWLTAYVVKIFSMATNLIAIDAQVLCGAVKWLILDKQRPDGMFQEDAPVIHQEMIGGFKGAEPDVSLTAFVLIALYEAKDICGGQVNSLEGSINKAGDYLAAKYQGLTRSYTVALAGYALSLLDRLDEPKVDKFLSTAKDGSSWQERGQHLYNVEATSYALLALLRLKYFDTVPAVVRWLNEQRYYGGGYGSTQATFLVFQALAQYQQDVPDHQDLNLDISVHLPSRSESVNHRINYDTASLVRSTETKTNEDFTVRVKGKGQGTLSVVTVYNAKLKDTEKCKKFDLRVSTRPAPPTVKIPQEAKGTLFLDICTRYHGETDATMSIQAIYYMTGFSPDQEDLNLLSKGKERYISKYELTQIVSDKNTLIIYLDKISNKEEECLTFKIHKFFEVGLIQPGSVKVYSYYNLEESCTKFYHMSKEGGLLNKICHKDVCRCAEENCFLHREEKLSRQQRIEEACEPGVDYVYKVKVDDIIQSDSFDEYQMLIQQVIKFGSDENIRGKIRKFISHVKCRETLLLKKGSEYLVWGISSDLWKMNSELNYIIGKDTWVELWPQEDECQDEENQKLCEDLASFFDGMITFGCPN
;
A
#
# COMPACT_ATOMS: atom_id res chain seq x y z
N ALA A 1 37.68 -15.49 7.29
CA ALA A 1 37.28 -14.20 7.91
C ALA A 1 36.69 -14.49 9.28
N LEU A 2 37.07 -13.73 10.31
CA LEU A 2 36.47 -13.84 11.65
C LEU A 2 35.22 -12.93 11.69
N ALA A 3 34.05 -13.48 11.99
CA ALA A 3 32.84 -12.68 12.16
C ALA A 3 32.76 -12.17 13.61
N VAL A 4 32.67 -10.85 13.78
CA VAL A 4 32.48 -10.20 15.09
C VAL A 4 31.03 -9.73 15.18
N PRO A 5 30.18 -10.36 16.01
CA PRO A 5 28.79 -9.95 16.16
C PRO A 5 28.67 -8.70 17.04
N PHE A 6 27.88 -7.72 16.60
CA PHE A 6 27.47 -6.55 17.39
C PHE A 6 25.96 -6.54 17.51
N ILE A 7 25.44 -6.50 18.74
CA ILE A 7 24.01 -6.36 19.02
C ILE A 7 23.70 -4.87 19.14
N ILE A 8 22.73 -4.40 18.37
CA ILE A 8 22.33 -2.98 18.35
C ILE A 8 20.82 -2.86 18.51
N VAL A 9 20.36 -1.90 19.30
CA VAL A 9 18.94 -1.56 19.47
C VAL A 9 18.74 -0.11 19.04
N PRO A 10 18.11 0.14 17.88
CA PRO A 10 17.89 1.50 17.42
C PRO A 10 16.76 2.18 18.22
N LEU A 11 17.03 3.39 18.73
CA LEU A 11 16.11 4.13 19.61
C LEU A 11 15.42 5.32 18.92
N LYS A 12 15.96 5.80 17.80
CA LYS A 12 15.44 6.96 17.05
C LYS A 12 15.31 6.61 15.59
N THR A 13 14.23 7.06 14.95
CA THR A 13 14.05 6.93 13.50
C THR A 13 15.04 7.79 12.73
N GLY A 14 15.24 7.50 11.44
CA GLY A 14 16.16 8.21 10.55
C GLY A 14 17.39 7.40 10.17
N ASN A 15 18.34 8.06 9.50
CA ASN A 15 19.60 7.45 9.07
C ASN A 15 20.68 7.69 10.12
N HIS A 16 21.19 6.63 10.72
CA HIS A 16 22.22 6.69 11.76
C HIS A 16 23.51 6.06 11.26
N ASP A 17 24.63 6.63 11.64
CA ASP A 17 25.94 6.10 11.27
C ASP A 17 26.36 4.98 12.23
N ILE A 18 26.75 3.83 11.68
CA ILE A 18 27.39 2.73 12.40
C ILE A 18 28.83 2.64 11.94
N GLU A 19 29.78 2.80 12.86
CA GLU A 19 31.21 2.79 12.60
C GLU A 19 31.89 1.67 13.38
N VAL A 20 32.66 0.83 12.69
CA VAL A 20 33.46 -0.24 13.29
C VAL A 20 34.90 -0.02 12.87
N LYS A 21 35.82 -0.07 13.85
CA LYS A 21 37.27 0.05 13.64
C LYS A 21 37.97 -1.19 14.17
N ALA A 22 39.03 -1.59 13.50
CA ALA A 22 39.91 -2.67 13.92
C ALA A 22 41.38 -2.26 13.75
N ALA A 23 42.24 -2.74 14.64
CA ALA A 23 43.68 -2.56 14.56
C ALA A 23 44.39 -3.86 15.00
N VAL A 24 45.51 -4.18 14.35
CA VAL A 24 46.28 -5.39 14.65
C VAL A 24 47.33 -5.08 15.72
N TYR A 25 47.32 -5.81 16.84
CA TYR A 25 48.30 -5.63 17.90
C TYR A 25 49.73 -5.91 17.40
N GLY A 26 50.68 -5.04 17.72
CA GLY A 26 52.09 -5.17 17.31
C GLY A 26 52.42 -4.76 15.86
N HIS A 27 51.41 -4.33 15.09
CA HIS A 27 51.59 -3.88 13.70
C HIS A 27 50.88 -2.54 13.44
N PHE A 28 51.41 -1.71 12.54
CA PHE A 28 50.76 -0.47 12.09
C PHE A 28 49.71 -0.75 10.99
N ILE A 29 48.78 -1.66 11.28
CA ILE A 29 47.68 -2.01 10.37
C ILE A 29 46.37 -1.70 11.10
N ASN A 30 45.58 -0.78 10.54
CA ASN A 30 44.25 -0.43 11.01
C ASN A 30 43.29 -0.31 9.82
N ASP A 31 42.01 -0.53 10.08
CA ASP A 31 40.92 -0.34 9.12
C ASP A 31 39.66 0.11 9.85
N GLY A 32 38.78 0.80 9.15
CA GLY A 32 37.53 1.34 9.68
C GLY A 32 36.44 1.42 8.62
N VAL A 33 35.27 0.89 8.93
CA VAL A 33 34.10 0.92 8.04
C VAL A 33 32.99 1.70 8.72
N LYS A 34 32.46 2.69 8.01
CA LYS A 34 31.30 3.47 8.42
C LYS A 34 30.17 3.29 7.43
N LYS A 35 29.02 2.80 7.90
CA LYS A 35 27.82 2.58 7.07
C LYS A 35 26.61 3.20 7.74
N LYS A 36 25.62 3.60 6.93
CA LYS A 36 24.34 4.12 7.44
C LYS A 36 23.37 2.98 7.72
N LEU A 37 22.79 2.95 8.91
CA LEU A 37 21.65 2.15 9.29
C LEU A 37 20.39 3.02 9.22
N LYS A 38 19.46 2.67 8.34
CA LYS A 38 18.14 3.33 8.25
C LYS A 38 17.20 2.70 9.28
N VAL A 39 16.76 3.51 10.23
CA VAL A 39 15.80 3.13 11.28
C VAL A 39 14.44 3.71 10.93
N VAL A 40 13.43 2.85 10.86
CA VAL A 40 12.05 3.22 10.53
C VAL A 40 11.15 3.07 11.75
N SER A 41 10.05 3.82 11.78
CA SER A 41 9.05 3.70 12.83
C SER A 41 8.35 2.35 12.78
N GLU A 42 7.78 1.97 13.92
CA GLU A 42 6.91 0.81 14.01
C GLU A 42 5.63 1.01 13.17
N GLY A 43 4.86 -0.08 12.95
CA GLY A 43 3.62 -0.03 12.18
C GLY A 43 3.81 -0.16 10.67
N MET A 44 2.81 0.32 9.92
CA MET A 44 2.77 0.33 8.46
C MET A 44 2.44 1.74 7.98
N THR A 45 3.21 2.27 7.02
CA THR A 45 2.89 3.55 6.39
C THR A 45 1.62 3.41 5.55
N VAL A 46 0.62 4.23 5.84
CA VAL A 46 -0.69 4.25 5.19
C VAL A 46 -0.91 5.63 4.59
N SER A 47 -1.31 5.66 3.33
CA SER A 47 -1.82 6.86 2.66
C SER A 47 -3.34 6.81 2.69
N LYS A 48 -3.96 7.65 3.53
CA LYS A 48 -5.42 7.71 3.68
C LYS A 48 -6.02 8.83 2.84
N ALA A 49 -7.08 8.43 2.17
CA ALA A 49 -7.94 9.29 1.40
C ALA A 49 -8.83 10.16 2.26
N VAL A 50 -8.66 11.49 2.21
CA VAL A 50 -9.58 12.42 2.89
C VAL A 50 -10.71 12.83 1.95
N THR A 51 -10.39 13.49 0.83
CA THR A 51 -11.39 13.94 -0.13
C THR A 51 -10.78 14.30 -1.50
N THR A 52 -11.63 14.25 -2.52
CA THR A 52 -11.41 14.82 -3.85
C THR A 52 -12.65 15.64 -4.24
N ARG A 53 -12.44 16.89 -4.67
CA ARG A 53 -13.52 17.84 -4.99
C ARG A 53 -13.26 18.54 -6.33
N THR A 54 -14.32 18.78 -7.09
CA THR A 54 -14.26 19.67 -8.27
C THR A 54 -14.31 21.13 -7.83
N LEU A 55 -13.46 21.95 -8.43
CA LEU A 55 -13.45 23.40 -8.29
C LEU A 55 -14.10 24.01 -9.53
N ASP A 56 -15.20 24.71 -9.37
CA ASP A 56 -15.90 25.49 -10.41
C ASP A 56 -16.64 26.66 -9.72
N PRO A 57 -15.95 27.79 -9.45
CA PRO A 57 -16.53 28.90 -8.71
C PRO A 57 -17.77 29.52 -9.35
N VAL A 58 -17.93 29.37 -10.66
CA VAL A 58 -19.07 29.90 -11.42
C VAL A 58 -20.31 29.06 -11.20
N LYS A 59 -20.18 27.72 -11.19
CA LYS A 59 -21.32 26.80 -11.05
C LYS A 59 -21.58 26.36 -9.61
N LEU A 60 -20.54 26.19 -8.81
CA LEU A 60 -20.59 25.65 -7.44
C LEU A 60 -20.47 26.74 -6.37
N GLY A 61 -19.96 27.92 -6.74
CA GLY A 61 -19.77 29.03 -5.82
C GLY A 61 -21.03 29.87 -5.60
N GLN A 62 -21.01 30.65 -4.52
CA GLN A 62 -21.96 31.72 -4.27
C GLN A 62 -21.28 33.05 -4.60
N ASN A 63 -21.88 33.87 -5.46
CA ASN A 63 -21.31 35.14 -5.93
C ASN A 63 -19.90 35.00 -6.55
N GLY A 64 -19.62 33.89 -7.26
CA GLY A 64 -18.33 33.65 -7.91
C GLY A 64 -17.20 33.21 -6.97
N GLU A 65 -17.53 32.84 -5.72
CA GLU A 65 -16.61 32.25 -4.74
C GLU A 65 -17.13 30.88 -4.29
N GLN A 66 -16.35 29.83 -4.52
CA GLN A 66 -16.60 28.50 -3.98
C GLN A 66 -15.82 28.31 -2.69
N ARG A 67 -16.49 27.77 -1.67
CA ARG A 67 -15.91 27.44 -0.38
C ARG A 67 -16.04 25.94 -0.12
N GLU A 68 -14.93 25.30 0.16
CA GLU A 68 -14.86 23.89 0.54
C GLU A 68 -14.27 23.78 1.95
N ASP A 69 -15.03 23.20 2.88
CA ASP A 69 -14.54 22.89 4.23
C ASP A 69 -14.11 21.41 4.27
N ILE A 70 -12.84 21.16 4.61
CA ILE A 70 -12.23 19.84 4.59
C ILE A 70 -11.99 19.36 6.02
N PRO A 71 -12.55 18.20 6.42
CA PRO A 71 -12.32 17.64 7.75
C PRO A 71 -10.93 17.01 7.85
N ALA A 72 -10.38 16.98 9.07
CA ALA A 72 -9.20 16.22 9.42
C ALA A 72 -9.40 14.73 9.12
N ALA A 73 -8.32 14.04 8.76
CA ALA A 73 -8.35 12.60 8.55
C ALA A 73 -8.60 11.87 9.90
N ASP A 74 -9.46 10.85 9.90
CA ASP A 74 -9.51 9.92 11.02
C ASP A 74 -8.24 9.07 11.05
N ILE A 75 -7.31 9.41 11.93
CA ILE A 75 -6.04 8.72 12.16
C ILE A 75 -6.00 8.07 13.55
N SER A 76 -7.14 7.57 14.02
CA SER A 76 -7.29 6.91 15.33
C SER A 76 -6.32 5.75 15.56
N ASP A 77 -5.78 5.17 14.49
CA ASP A 77 -4.78 4.12 14.51
C ASP A 77 -3.35 4.61 14.26
N ILE A 78 -3.01 5.90 14.34
CA ILE A 78 -1.62 6.36 14.21
C ILE A 78 -0.70 5.76 15.28
N VAL A 79 0.51 5.38 14.90
CA VAL A 79 1.57 4.92 15.81
C VAL A 79 1.99 6.11 16.68
N PRO A 80 1.97 5.98 18.02
CA PRO A 80 2.23 7.12 18.89
C PRO A 80 3.66 7.65 18.69
N GLY A 81 3.82 8.96 18.70
CA GLY A 81 5.12 9.62 18.48
C GLY A 81 5.61 9.65 17.03
N THR A 82 4.79 9.21 16.07
CA THR A 82 5.08 9.39 14.63
C THR A 82 4.41 10.64 14.08
N GLU A 83 5.05 11.27 13.08
CA GLU A 83 4.47 12.40 12.37
C GLU A 83 3.45 11.92 11.33
N SER A 84 2.42 12.74 11.08
CA SER A 84 1.53 12.64 9.93
C SER A 84 1.80 13.77 8.96
N GLU A 85 1.58 13.55 7.67
CA GLU A 85 1.71 14.57 6.64
C GLU A 85 0.44 14.61 5.80
N THR A 86 -0.27 15.75 5.81
CA THR A 86 -1.39 16.01 4.92
C THR A 86 -0.91 16.80 3.72
N ARG A 87 -1.08 16.23 2.54
CA ARG A 87 -0.77 16.82 1.23
C ARG A 87 -2.06 17.31 0.58
N ILE A 88 -2.10 18.60 0.28
CA ILE A 88 -3.20 19.29 -0.39
C ILE A 88 -2.73 19.62 -1.80
N GLN A 89 -3.43 19.12 -2.82
CA GLN A 89 -3.04 19.25 -4.22
C GLN A 89 -4.15 19.92 -5.03
N PHE A 90 -3.77 20.85 -5.89
CA PHE A 90 -4.65 21.56 -6.81
C PHE A 90 -4.18 21.37 -8.25
N GLN A 91 -5.15 21.22 -9.16
CA GLN A 91 -4.87 21.09 -10.58
C GLN A 91 -5.96 21.78 -11.41
N GLY A 92 -5.56 22.45 -12.50
CA GLY A 92 -6.49 23.15 -13.40
C GLY A 92 -7.12 22.24 -14.45
N THR A 93 -6.39 21.21 -14.90
CA THR A 93 -6.95 20.20 -15.80
C THR A 93 -6.92 18.82 -15.16
N PRO A 94 -8.04 18.08 -15.18
CA PRO A 94 -8.10 16.72 -14.64
C PRO A 94 -7.34 15.70 -15.52
N VAL A 95 -6.59 16.14 -16.53
CA VAL A 95 -5.87 15.28 -17.47
C VAL A 95 -4.37 15.34 -17.20
N ALA A 96 -3.84 16.46 -16.72
CA ALA A 96 -2.40 16.71 -16.74
C ALA A 96 -1.56 15.84 -15.81
N GLN A 97 -2.07 15.43 -14.64
CA GLN A 97 -1.32 14.55 -13.74
C GLN A 97 -1.12 13.18 -14.39
N MET A 98 -2.19 12.66 -15.01
CA MET A 98 -2.14 11.41 -15.75
C MET A 98 -1.20 11.52 -16.94
N VAL A 99 -1.15 12.66 -17.63
CA VAL A 99 -0.19 12.91 -18.72
C VAL A 99 1.25 12.88 -18.22
N GLU A 100 1.56 13.62 -17.14
CA GLU A 100 2.91 13.68 -16.57
C GLU A 100 3.41 12.29 -16.19
N ASP A 101 2.55 11.56 -15.48
CA ASP A 101 2.86 10.24 -14.97
C ASP A 101 2.86 9.16 -16.07
N ALA A 102 2.10 9.36 -17.16
CA ALA A 102 2.07 8.45 -18.32
C ALA A 102 3.30 8.57 -19.23
N ILE A 103 4.01 9.70 -19.17
CA ILE A 103 5.18 10.01 -19.99
C ILE A 103 6.47 9.64 -19.26
N ASP A 104 6.51 9.84 -17.95
CA ASP A 104 7.62 9.38 -17.12
C ASP A 104 7.45 7.87 -16.82
N GLY A 105 8.21 7.04 -17.54
CA GLY A 105 8.15 5.58 -17.40
C GLY A 105 8.45 5.05 -15.98
N SER A 106 9.04 5.86 -15.09
CA SER A 106 9.24 5.49 -13.68
C SER A 106 8.00 5.74 -12.82
N LYS A 107 7.20 6.74 -13.19
CA LYS A 107 5.93 7.18 -12.60
C LYS A 107 4.70 6.47 -13.19
N LEU A 108 4.83 5.88 -14.38
CA LEU A 108 3.76 5.05 -14.95
C LEU A 108 3.30 3.93 -13.99
N ASN A 109 4.26 3.42 -13.20
CA ASN A 109 4.07 2.37 -12.20
C ASN A 109 3.08 2.75 -11.08
N HIS A 110 2.80 4.04 -10.86
CA HIS A 110 1.85 4.48 -9.83
C HIS A 110 0.46 4.79 -10.37
N LEU A 111 0.32 5.17 -11.66
CA LEU A 111 -0.99 5.28 -12.33
C LEU A 111 -1.63 3.91 -12.55
N ILE A 112 -0.78 2.93 -12.87
CA ILE A 112 -1.14 1.52 -12.94
C ILE A 112 -0.01 0.72 -12.29
N VAL A 113 -0.30 0.09 -11.16
CA VAL A 113 0.61 -0.83 -10.46
C VAL A 113 0.78 -2.09 -11.32
N THR A 114 1.59 -2.02 -12.37
CA THR A 114 1.71 -3.13 -13.33
C THR A 114 3.02 -3.89 -13.16
N PRO A 115 2.97 -5.22 -12.99
CA PRO A 115 4.04 -6.08 -13.47
C PRO A 115 4.11 -6.07 -14.99
N SER A 116 5.30 -6.24 -15.54
CA SER A 116 5.53 -6.50 -16.98
C SER A 116 5.55 -8.01 -17.26
N GLY A 117 5.05 -8.51 -18.40
CA GLY A 117 5.46 -9.86 -18.86
C GLY A 117 4.47 -10.75 -19.61
N CYS A 118 3.20 -10.39 -19.76
CA CYS A 118 2.26 -11.10 -20.65
C CYS A 118 1.62 -10.15 -21.69
N GLY A 119 1.03 -10.68 -22.76
CA GLY A 119 0.47 -9.86 -23.85
C GLY A 119 -0.69 -8.96 -23.44
N GLU A 120 -1.31 -9.25 -22.30
CA GLU A 120 -2.36 -8.45 -21.67
C GLU A 120 -1.72 -7.29 -20.88
N GLN A 121 -0.79 -7.60 -19.97
CA GLN A 121 -0.06 -6.63 -19.13
C GLN A 121 0.80 -5.64 -19.92
N ASN A 122 1.34 -6.06 -21.06
CA ASN A 122 2.14 -5.17 -21.90
C ASN A 122 1.29 -4.03 -22.50
N LEU A 123 0.05 -4.33 -22.91
CA LEU A 123 -0.89 -3.29 -23.37
C LEU A 123 -1.28 -2.36 -22.22
N ILE A 124 -1.44 -2.89 -21.00
CA ILE A 124 -1.72 -2.08 -19.81
C ILE A 124 -0.68 -0.96 -19.62
N GLY A 125 0.60 -1.25 -19.82
CA GLY A 125 1.67 -0.25 -19.72
C GLY A 125 1.78 0.66 -20.96
N MET A 126 1.49 0.15 -22.15
CA MET A 126 1.65 0.91 -23.40
C MET A 126 0.53 1.93 -23.63
N THR A 127 -0.69 1.60 -23.21
CA THR A 127 -1.91 2.35 -23.51
C THR A 127 -1.94 3.77 -22.91
N PRO A 128 -1.63 4.00 -21.62
CA PRO A 128 -1.62 5.36 -21.05
C PRO A 128 -0.64 6.29 -21.76
N THR A 129 0.55 5.79 -22.11
CA THR A 129 1.58 6.56 -22.81
C THR A 129 1.12 7.00 -24.20
N ILE A 130 0.46 6.12 -24.96
CA ILE A 130 -0.08 6.47 -26.29
C ILE A 130 -1.09 7.62 -26.18
N ILE A 131 -2.05 7.54 -25.27
CA ILE A 131 -3.04 8.61 -25.12
C ILE A 131 -2.39 9.90 -24.63
N ALA A 132 -1.42 9.82 -23.72
CA ALA A 132 -0.76 11.00 -23.19
C ALA A 132 -0.07 11.78 -24.31
N ILE A 133 0.56 11.07 -25.25
CA ILE A 133 1.13 11.68 -26.46
C ILE A 133 0.03 12.28 -27.33
N HIS A 134 -1.04 11.55 -27.63
CA HIS A 134 -2.15 12.09 -28.43
C HIS A 134 -2.78 13.34 -27.83
N TYR A 135 -2.95 13.36 -26.50
CA TYR A 135 -3.45 14.52 -25.77
C TYR A 135 -2.50 15.71 -25.89
N LEU A 136 -1.21 15.51 -25.64
CA LEU A 136 -0.23 16.60 -25.71
C LEU A 136 0.01 17.10 -27.14
N ASP A 137 -0.01 16.19 -28.13
CA ASP A 137 0.08 16.52 -29.55
C ASP A 137 -1.12 17.36 -29.99
N ALA A 138 -2.34 17.00 -29.56
CA ALA A 138 -3.55 17.73 -29.97
C ALA A 138 -3.80 19.02 -29.20
N THR A 139 -3.19 19.19 -28.02
CA THR A 139 -3.33 20.40 -27.20
C THR A 139 -2.11 21.33 -27.27
N ASP A 140 -1.10 20.98 -28.07
CA ASP A 140 0.17 21.71 -28.21
C ASP A 140 0.89 21.98 -26.87
N GLN A 141 0.82 21.03 -25.94
CA GLN A 141 1.33 21.23 -24.56
C GLN A 141 2.75 20.69 -24.32
N TRP A 142 3.46 20.17 -25.32
CA TRP A 142 4.80 19.60 -25.15
C TRP A 142 5.85 20.57 -24.60
N GLU A 143 5.77 21.85 -24.95
CA GLU A 143 6.67 22.88 -24.41
C GLU A 143 6.60 22.98 -22.89
N LYS A 144 5.43 22.73 -22.31
CA LYS A 144 5.20 22.78 -20.86
C LYS A 144 5.76 21.55 -20.14
N PHE A 145 5.72 20.39 -20.78
CA PHE A 145 6.12 19.11 -20.17
C PHE A 145 7.59 18.73 -20.42
N GLY A 146 8.19 19.27 -21.48
CA GLY A 146 9.53 18.94 -21.97
C GLY A 146 9.45 18.27 -23.33
N VAL A 147 9.91 18.95 -24.39
CA VAL A 147 9.85 18.45 -25.78
C VAL A 147 10.67 17.16 -25.95
N GLU A 148 11.75 17.03 -25.18
CA GLU A 148 12.59 15.84 -25.10
C GLU A 148 11.83 14.60 -24.62
N LYS A 149 10.85 14.77 -23.72
CA LYS A 149 10.06 13.66 -23.18
C LYS A 149 9.16 13.00 -24.23
N ARG A 150 8.82 13.72 -25.30
CA ARG A 150 8.09 13.13 -26.43
C ARG A 150 8.88 11.98 -27.05
N LEU A 151 10.19 12.15 -27.23
CA LEU A 151 11.05 11.10 -27.78
C LEU A 151 11.16 9.91 -26.82
N GLU A 152 11.30 10.17 -25.51
CA GLU A 152 11.34 9.12 -24.49
C GLU A 152 10.04 8.29 -24.49
N ALA A 153 8.89 8.95 -24.52
CA ALA A 153 7.58 8.31 -24.59
C ALA A 153 7.41 7.49 -25.89
N LEU A 154 7.90 7.99 -27.03
CA LEU A 154 7.90 7.22 -28.29
C LEU A 154 8.77 5.97 -28.20
N GLU A 155 9.94 6.02 -27.55
CA GLU A 155 10.78 4.84 -27.32
C GLU A 155 10.09 3.81 -26.39
N LEU A 156 9.34 4.27 -25.38
CA LEU A 156 8.50 3.39 -24.55
C LEU A 156 7.43 2.68 -25.38
N ILE A 157 6.76 3.39 -26.29
CA ILE A 157 5.75 2.80 -27.20
C ILE A 157 6.42 1.81 -28.16
N LYS A 158 7.59 2.11 -28.73
CA LYS A 158 8.34 1.16 -29.59
C LYS A 158 8.72 -0.10 -28.83
N LYS A 159 9.18 0.04 -27.58
CA LYS A 159 9.50 -1.09 -26.71
C LYS A 159 8.25 -1.93 -26.41
N GLY A 160 7.14 -1.28 -26.06
CA GLY A 160 5.85 -1.94 -25.84
C GLY A 160 5.36 -2.68 -27.08
N TYR A 161 5.46 -2.08 -28.27
CA TYR A 161 5.14 -2.72 -29.54
C TYR A 161 5.99 -3.98 -29.78
N ALA A 162 7.32 -3.87 -29.63
CA ALA A 162 8.23 -4.99 -29.80
C ALA A 162 7.96 -6.14 -28.80
N GLN A 163 7.61 -5.80 -27.56
CA GLN A 163 7.20 -6.77 -26.54
C GLN A 163 5.86 -7.42 -26.89
N GLN A 164 4.90 -6.67 -27.45
CA GLN A 164 3.60 -7.20 -27.86
C GLN A 164 3.74 -8.22 -29.00
N MET A 165 4.72 -8.05 -29.88
CA MET A 165 5.00 -8.99 -30.97
C MET A 165 5.35 -10.40 -30.45
N ALA A 166 5.91 -10.50 -29.24
CA ALA A 166 6.22 -11.79 -28.62
C ALA A 166 4.96 -12.61 -28.26
N PHE A 167 3.76 -12.00 -28.25
CA PHE A 167 2.48 -12.64 -27.96
C PHE A 167 1.58 -12.80 -29.19
N LYS A 168 2.05 -12.33 -30.36
CA LYS A 168 1.40 -12.53 -31.65
C LYS A 168 1.57 -13.97 -32.10
N LYS A 169 0.51 -14.59 -32.59
CA LYS A 169 0.55 -15.93 -33.17
C LYS A 169 0.79 -15.89 -34.68
N ASN A 170 0.91 -17.08 -35.27
CA ASN A 170 1.13 -17.26 -36.71
C ASN A 170 -0.07 -16.82 -37.55
N ASP A 171 -1.29 -16.91 -37.01
CA ASP A 171 -2.54 -16.44 -37.62
C ASP A 171 -2.83 -14.96 -37.34
N PHE A 172 -1.85 -14.21 -36.80
CA PHE A 172 -1.95 -12.80 -36.43
C PHE A 172 -2.88 -12.48 -35.24
N SER A 173 -3.43 -13.51 -34.59
CA SER A 173 -4.20 -13.36 -33.36
C SER A 173 -3.30 -13.20 -32.12
N TYR A 174 -3.89 -12.76 -31.00
CA TYR A 174 -3.18 -12.55 -29.74
C TYR A 174 -3.77 -13.37 -28.58
N ALA A 175 -2.91 -13.71 -27.63
CA ALA A 175 -3.26 -14.36 -26.37
C ALA A 175 -2.37 -13.80 -25.24
N ALA A 176 -2.77 -13.98 -23.98
CA ALA A 176 -1.91 -13.65 -22.83
C ALA A 176 -0.52 -14.32 -22.92
N PHE A 177 -0.50 -15.58 -23.37
CA PHE A 177 0.68 -16.40 -23.55
C PHE A 177 0.56 -17.21 -24.85
N GLN A 178 1.70 -17.51 -25.48
CA GLN A 178 1.76 -18.24 -26.76
C GLN A 178 1.10 -19.63 -26.72
N ASN A 179 1.11 -20.30 -25.57
CA ASN A 179 0.53 -21.62 -25.37
C ASN A 179 -0.97 -21.62 -25.04
N ARG A 180 -1.60 -20.46 -24.88
CA ARG A 180 -3.05 -20.32 -24.63
C ARG A 180 -3.78 -20.13 -25.95
N PRO A 181 -5.04 -20.59 -26.11
CA PRO A 181 -5.87 -20.20 -27.26
C PRO A 181 -6.06 -18.68 -27.38
N SER A 182 -6.34 -18.19 -28.59
CA SER A 182 -6.37 -16.75 -28.89
C SER A 182 -7.65 -16.09 -28.42
N SER A 183 -7.53 -14.94 -27.76
CA SER A 183 -8.68 -14.16 -27.29
C SER A 183 -9.15 -13.22 -28.39
N THR A 184 -10.45 -13.25 -28.68
CA THR A 184 -11.10 -12.28 -29.58
C THR A 184 -11.00 -10.88 -29.02
N TRP A 185 -11.31 -10.71 -27.73
CA TRP A 185 -11.27 -9.43 -27.05
C TRP A 185 -9.86 -8.84 -27.05
N LEU A 186 -8.84 -9.63 -26.71
CA LEU A 186 -7.45 -9.15 -26.68
C LEU A 186 -6.96 -8.76 -28.06
N THR A 187 -7.30 -9.55 -29.07
CA THR A 187 -6.92 -9.26 -30.45
C THR A 187 -7.56 -7.96 -30.93
N ALA A 188 -8.83 -7.73 -30.62
CA ALA A 188 -9.50 -6.46 -30.91
C ALA A 188 -8.89 -5.29 -30.14
N TYR A 189 -8.51 -5.48 -28.87
CA TYR A 189 -7.84 -4.44 -28.10
C TYR A 189 -6.46 -4.08 -28.68
N VAL A 190 -5.67 -5.07 -29.12
CA VAL A 190 -4.42 -4.81 -29.85
C VAL A 190 -4.67 -4.00 -31.11
N VAL A 191 -5.69 -4.37 -31.90
CA VAL A 191 -6.07 -3.62 -33.11
C VAL A 191 -6.40 -2.17 -32.78
N LYS A 192 -7.19 -1.93 -31.73
CA LYS A 192 -7.53 -0.58 -31.23
C LYS A 192 -6.27 0.23 -30.89
N ILE A 193 -5.43 -0.32 -30.00
CA ILE A 193 -4.20 0.36 -29.53
C ILE A 193 -3.19 0.60 -30.65
N PHE A 194 -3.00 -0.36 -31.55
CA PHE A 194 -2.07 -0.21 -32.67
C PHE A 194 -2.58 0.78 -33.70
N SER A 195 -3.89 0.83 -33.95
CA SER A 195 -4.48 1.83 -34.85
C SER A 195 -4.18 3.24 -34.35
N MET A 196 -4.40 3.51 -33.05
CA MET A 196 -4.00 4.78 -32.43
C MET A 196 -2.49 5.04 -32.49
N ALA A 197 -1.65 4.02 -32.32
CA ALA A 197 -0.19 4.17 -32.32
C ALA A 197 0.41 4.40 -33.72
N THR A 198 -0.33 4.13 -34.80
CA THR A 198 0.16 4.27 -36.20
C THR A 198 0.60 5.70 -36.54
N ASN A 199 -0.02 6.70 -35.91
CA ASN A 199 0.35 8.11 -36.09
C ASN A 199 1.61 8.51 -35.29
N LEU A 200 2.09 7.64 -34.39
CA LEU A 200 3.19 7.93 -33.47
C LEU A 200 4.45 7.12 -33.80
N ILE A 201 4.28 5.84 -34.14
CA ILE A 201 5.37 4.90 -34.47
C ILE A 201 5.05 4.10 -35.73
N ALA A 202 6.08 3.54 -36.36
CA ALA A 202 5.90 2.65 -37.50
C ALA A 202 5.32 1.29 -37.04
N ILE A 203 4.02 1.11 -37.27
CA ILE A 203 3.31 -0.16 -37.08
C ILE A 203 3.30 -0.93 -38.41
N ASP A 204 3.58 -2.23 -38.38
CA ASP A 204 3.48 -3.07 -39.57
C ASP A 204 2.01 -3.29 -39.95
N ALA A 205 1.63 -2.75 -41.11
CA ALA A 205 0.27 -2.87 -41.63
C ALA A 205 -0.15 -4.34 -41.84
N GLN A 206 0.77 -5.24 -42.17
CA GLN A 206 0.44 -6.67 -42.31
C GLN A 206 0.07 -7.29 -40.96
N VAL A 207 0.71 -6.86 -39.88
CA VAL A 207 0.39 -7.33 -38.52
C VAL A 207 -0.97 -6.82 -38.09
N LEU A 208 -1.23 -5.52 -38.24
CA LEU A 208 -2.50 -4.90 -37.87
C LEU A 208 -3.67 -5.46 -38.70
N CYS A 209 -3.54 -5.44 -40.03
CA CYS A 209 -4.60 -5.87 -40.92
C CYS A 209 -4.76 -7.41 -40.95
N GLY A 210 -3.71 -8.17 -40.62
CA GLY A 210 -3.80 -9.61 -40.36
C GLY A 210 -4.70 -9.92 -39.17
N ALA A 211 -4.55 -9.19 -38.05
CA ALA A 211 -5.41 -9.32 -36.87
C ALA A 211 -6.86 -8.91 -37.17
N VAL A 212 -7.06 -7.82 -37.91
CA VAL A 212 -8.39 -7.39 -38.42
C VAL A 212 -9.04 -8.50 -39.25
N LYS A 213 -8.28 -9.09 -40.19
CA LYS A 213 -8.78 -10.17 -41.05
C LYS A 213 -9.16 -11.40 -40.24
N TRP A 214 -8.36 -11.79 -39.25
CA TRP A 214 -8.66 -12.90 -38.35
C TRP A 214 -9.94 -12.67 -37.54
N LEU A 215 -10.13 -11.47 -36.97
CA LEU A 215 -11.37 -11.12 -36.27
C LEU A 215 -12.60 -11.31 -37.16
N ILE A 216 -12.54 -10.83 -38.40
CA ILE A 216 -13.67 -10.89 -39.34
C ILE A 216 -13.95 -12.33 -39.79
N LEU A 217 -12.92 -13.08 -40.19
CA LEU A 217 -13.11 -14.40 -40.79
C LEU A 217 -13.38 -15.49 -39.76
N ASP A 218 -12.72 -15.44 -38.62
CA ASP A 218 -12.74 -16.53 -37.65
C ASP A 218 -13.65 -16.27 -36.45
N LYS A 219 -13.98 -14.99 -36.17
CA LYS A 219 -14.71 -14.60 -34.94
C LYS A 219 -16.03 -13.87 -35.18
N GLN A 220 -16.33 -13.41 -36.40
CA GLN A 220 -17.62 -12.82 -36.72
C GLN A 220 -18.60 -13.90 -37.22
N ARG A 221 -19.79 -13.96 -36.61
CA ARG A 221 -20.89 -14.79 -37.07
C ARG A 221 -21.66 -14.14 -38.24
N PRO A 222 -22.44 -14.90 -39.02
CA PRO A 222 -23.19 -14.36 -40.16
C PRO A 222 -24.18 -13.25 -39.82
N ASP A 223 -24.70 -13.24 -38.59
CA ASP A 223 -25.62 -12.24 -38.04
C ASP A 223 -24.92 -10.95 -37.57
N GLY A 224 -23.59 -10.87 -37.65
CA GLY A 224 -22.79 -9.70 -37.29
C GLY A 224 -22.23 -9.74 -35.85
N MET A 225 -22.62 -10.72 -35.03
CA MET A 225 -22.12 -10.91 -33.67
C MET A 225 -20.65 -11.35 -33.69
N PHE A 226 -19.83 -10.82 -32.78
CA PHE A 226 -18.49 -11.37 -32.51
C PHE A 226 -18.52 -12.32 -31.32
N GLN A 227 -17.80 -13.44 -31.42
CA GLN A 227 -17.74 -14.47 -30.38
C GLN A 227 -16.35 -14.50 -29.70
N GLU A 228 -16.33 -14.67 -28.37
CA GLU A 228 -15.12 -14.97 -27.61
C GLU A 228 -15.04 -16.47 -27.33
N ASP A 229 -13.94 -17.10 -27.74
CA ASP A 229 -13.71 -18.54 -27.57
C ASP A 229 -12.66 -18.83 -26.49
N ALA A 230 -11.82 -17.85 -26.17
CA ALA A 230 -10.78 -17.98 -25.16
C ALA A 230 -10.64 -16.66 -24.41
N PRO A 231 -11.51 -16.42 -23.41
CA PRO A 231 -11.49 -15.20 -22.64
C PRO A 231 -10.09 -14.91 -22.07
N VAL A 232 -9.75 -13.62 -22.01
CA VAL A 232 -8.51 -13.13 -21.42
C VAL A 232 -8.30 -13.66 -20.00
N ILE A 233 -7.06 -13.76 -19.56
CA ILE A 233 -6.77 -14.16 -18.17
C ILE A 233 -7.18 -13.02 -17.23
N HIS A 234 -6.86 -11.79 -17.65
CA HIS A 234 -7.24 -10.56 -17.01
C HIS A 234 -8.69 -10.19 -17.35
N GLN A 235 -9.63 -10.90 -16.73
CA GLN A 235 -11.08 -10.84 -16.91
C GLN A 235 -11.74 -9.50 -16.59
N GLU A 236 -10.96 -8.48 -16.30
CA GLU A 236 -11.40 -7.13 -15.96
C GLU A 236 -10.72 -6.07 -16.81
N MET A 237 -9.71 -6.45 -17.60
CA MET A 237 -9.37 -5.68 -18.80
C MET A 237 -10.51 -5.65 -19.81
N ILE A 238 -11.50 -6.54 -19.72
CA ILE A 238 -12.70 -6.52 -20.57
C ILE A 238 -13.78 -5.54 -20.06
N GLY A 239 -13.56 -4.90 -18.90
CA GLY A 239 -14.50 -3.95 -18.35
C GLY A 239 -15.81 -4.57 -17.86
N GLY A 240 -16.91 -3.81 -17.96
CA GLY A 240 -18.27 -4.24 -17.60
C GLY A 240 -18.87 -5.34 -18.48
N PHE A 241 -18.09 -5.97 -19.36
CA PHE A 241 -18.49 -7.09 -20.22
C PHE A 241 -19.06 -8.30 -19.44
N LYS A 242 -18.68 -8.52 -18.17
CA LYS A 242 -19.31 -9.55 -17.32
C LYS A 242 -20.73 -9.13 -16.93
N GLY A 243 -21.75 -9.80 -17.48
CA GLY A 243 -23.14 -9.62 -17.09
C GLY A 243 -24.13 -10.21 -18.09
N ALA A 244 -25.39 -9.75 -18.06
CA ALA A 244 -26.51 -10.33 -18.82
C ALA A 244 -26.48 -10.12 -20.34
N GLU A 245 -25.52 -9.34 -20.88
CA GLU A 245 -25.52 -8.89 -22.28
C GLU A 245 -24.12 -8.97 -22.95
N PRO A 246 -23.34 -10.06 -22.75
CA PRO A 246 -21.93 -10.11 -23.15
C PRO A 246 -21.74 -9.99 -24.67
N ASP A 247 -22.62 -10.62 -25.45
CA ASP A 247 -22.52 -10.63 -26.92
C ASP A 247 -22.62 -9.22 -27.51
N VAL A 248 -23.48 -8.37 -26.95
CA VAL A 248 -23.63 -6.97 -27.39
C VAL A 248 -22.41 -6.15 -27.00
N SER A 249 -21.92 -6.30 -25.77
CA SER A 249 -20.73 -5.58 -25.31
C SER A 249 -19.48 -5.94 -26.12
N LEU A 250 -19.22 -7.23 -26.39
CA LEU A 250 -18.09 -7.64 -27.21
C LEU A 250 -18.23 -7.18 -28.66
N THR A 251 -19.42 -7.32 -29.25
CA THR A 251 -19.66 -6.87 -30.63
C THR A 251 -19.44 -5.36 -30.77
N ALA A 252 -19.91 -4.56 -29.81
CA ALA A 252 -19.68 -3.12 -29.78
C ALA A 252 -18.19 -2.77 -29.61
N PHE A 253 -17.49 -3.46 -28.70
CA PHE A 253 -16.05 -3.26 -28.49
C PHE A 253 -15.22 -3.59 -29.73
N VAL A 254 -15.47 -4.74 -30.36
CA VAL A 254 -14.77 -5.16 -31.60
C VAL A 254 -15.11 -4.18 -32.74
N LEU A 255 -16.37 -3.75 -32.85
CA LEU A 255 -16.77 -2.74 -33.84
C LEU A 255 -15.97 -1.44 -33.70
N ILE A 256 -15.81 -0.92 -32.48
CA ILE A 256 -15.01 0.29 -32.23
C ILE A 256 -13.57 0.07 -32.69
N ALA A 257 -12.94 -1.07 -32.34
CA ALA A 257 -11.57 -1.38 -32.76
C ALA A 257 -11.42 -1.48 -34.29
N LEU A 258 -12.38 -2.13 -34.97
CA LEU A 258 -12.40 -2.24 -36.43
C LEU A 258 -12.62 -0.88 -37.10
N TYR A 259 -13.43 -0.01 -36.49
CA TYR A 259 -13.67 1.35 -36.97
C TYR A 259 -12.41 2.21 -36.86
N GLU A 260 -11.68 2.15 -35.73
CA GLU A 260 -10.40 2.86 -35.59
C GLU A 260 -9.33 2.39 -36.58
N ALA A 261 -9.36 1.11 -36.99
CA ALA A 261 -8.44 0.54 -38.00
C ALA A 261 -8.88 0.77 -39.45
N LYS A 262 -10.07 1.36 -39.68
CA LYS A 262 -10.74 1.41 -40.99
C LYS A 262 -9.87 2.07 -42.05
N ASP A 263 -9.28 3.21 -41.73
CA ASP A 263 -8.51 4.01 -42.69
C ASP A 263 -7.18 3.34 -43.07
N ILE A 264 -6.62 2.51 -42.19
CA ILE A 264 -5.35 1.80 -42.39
C ILE A 264 -5.58 0.50 -43.18
N CYS A 265 -6.62 -0.25 -42.83
CA CYS A 265 -6.85 -1.60 -43.36
C CYS A 265 -7.89 -1.67 -44.48
N GLY A 266 -8.60 -0.59 -44.80
CA GLY A 266 -9.65 -0.57 -45.82
C GLY A 266 -9.17 -1.03 -47.21
N GLY A 267 -7.94 -0.71 -47.58
CA GLY A 267 -7.33 -1.16 -48.84
C GLY A 267 -6.77 -2.59 -48.83
N GLN A 268 -6.56 -3.19 -47.65
CA GLN A 268 -5.99 -4.54 -47.51
C GLN A 268 -7.05 -5.60 -47.19
N VAL A 269 -8.15 -5.22 -46.56
CA VAL A 269 -9.21 -6.11 -46.10
C VAL A 269 -10.55 -5.67 -46.68
N ASN A 270 -10.87 -6.14 -47.89
CA ASN A 270 -12.09 -5.78 -48.62
C ASN A 270 -13.39 -6.08 -47.84
N SER A 271 -13.37 -7.04 -46.92
CA SER A 271 -14.53 -7.42 -46.09
C SER A 271 -14.74 -6.50 -44.88
N LEU A 272 -13.83 -5.56 -44.59
CA LEU A 272 -13.86 -4.73 -43.38
C LEU A 272 -15.13 -3.88 -43.29
N GLU A 273 -15.47 -3.14 -44.35
CA GLU A 273 -16.67 -2.30 -44.36
C GLU A 273 -17.96 -3.13 -44.22
N GLY A 274 -18.03 -4.28 -44.91
CA GLY A 274 -19.15 -5.21 -44.76
C GLY A 274 -19.28 -5.77 -43.36
N SER A 275 -18.16 -6.11 -42.70
CA SER A 275 -18.12 -6.58 -41.31
C SER A 275 -18.61 -5.51 -40.33
N ILE A 276 -18.11 -4.28 -40.46
CA ILE A 276 -18.50 -3.13 -39.64
C ILE A 276 -20.01 -2.89 -39.76
N ASN A 277 -20.55 -2.89 -40.97
CA ASN A 277 -21.98 -2.69 -41.21
C ASN A 277 -22.85 -3.79 -40.57
N LYS A 278 -22.46 -5.07 -40.70
CA LYS A 278 -23.19 -6.19 -40.07
C LYS A 278 -23.21 -6.09 -38.55
N ALA A 279 -22.07 -5.77 -37.94
CA ALA A 279 -22.00 -5.56 -36.49
C ALA A 279 -22.86 -4.37 -36.06
N GLY A 280 -22.85 -3.28 -36.84
CA GLY A 280 -23.74 -2.13 -36.64
C GLY A 280 -25.24 -2.50 -36.70
N ASP A 281 -25.64 -3.32 -37.68
CA ASP A 281 -27.01 -3.80 -37.83
C ASP A 281 -27.43 -4.67 -36.63
N TYR A 282 -26.55 -5.58 -36.20
CA TYR A 282 -26.76 -6.42 -35.02
C TYR A 282 -27.00 -5.58 -33.75
N LEU A 283 -26.12 -4.59 -33.50
CA LEU A 283 -26.24 -3.71 -32.33
C LEU A 283 -27.50 -2.86 -32.39
N ALA A 284 -27.80 -2.27 -33.55
CA ALA A 284 -28.99 -1.44 -33.75
C ALA A 284 -30.29 -2.21 -33.49
N ALA A 285 -30.36 -3.48 -33.91
CA ALA A 285 -31.51 -4.34 -33.69
C ALA A 285 -31.72 -4.72 -32.21
N LYS A 286 -30.64 -4.82 -31.43
CA LYS A 286 -30.68 -5.21 -30.00
C LYS A 286 -30.76 -4.02 -29.04
N TYR A 287 -30.42 -2.81 -29.48
CA TYR A 287 -30.23 -1.64 -28.63
C TYR A 287 -31.43 -1.31 -27.73
N GLN A 288 -32.65 -1.38 -28.26
CA GLN A 288 -33.86 -1.07 -27.50
C GLN A 288 -34.16 -2.10 -26.40
N GLY A 289 -33.63 -3.32 -26.50
CA GLY A 289 -33.76 -4.37 -25.48
C GLY A 289 -32.75 -4.30 -24.34
N LEU A 290 -31.71 -3.47 -24.44
CA LEU A 290 -30.65 -3.40 -23.42
C LEU A 290 -31.15 -2.89 -22.07
N THR A 291 -30.67 -3.48 -21.00
CA THR A 291 -31.10 -3.18 -19.62
C THR A 291 -29.97 -2.61 -18.77
N ARG A 292 -28.73 -2.87 -19.15
CA ARG A 292 -27.53 -2.44 -18.42
C ARG A 292 -27.04 -1.07 -18.87
N SER A 293 -26.78 -0.19 -17.91
CA SER A 293 -26.24 1.15 -18.18
C SER A 293 -24.90 1.09 -18.93
N TYR A 294 -24.06 0.10 -18.59
CA TYR A 294 -22.78 -0.14 -19.25
C TYR A 294 -22.95 -0.49 -20.73
N THR A 295 -23.80 -1.47 -21.05
CA THR A 295 -24.01 -1.92 -22.43
C THR A 295 -24.64 -0.83 -23.28
N VAL A 296 -25.58 -0.06 -22.72
CA VAL A 296 -26.20 1.08 -23.40
C VAL A 296 -25.14 2.11 -23.78
N ALA A 297 -24.24 2.48 -22.86
CA ALA A 297 -23.21 3.48 -23.14
C ALA A 297 -22.20 3.01 -24.20
N LEU A 298 -21.70 1.77 -24.07
CA LEU A 298 -20.73 1.19 -25.00
C LEU A 298 -21.31 1.00 -26.41
N ALA A 299 -22.48 0.38 -26.52
CA ALA A 299 -23.15 0.21 -27.81
C ALA A 299 -23.59 1.56 -28.40
N GLY A 300 -23.94 2.54 -27.54
CA GLY A 300 -24.31 3.88 -27.94
C GLY A 300 -23.16 4.58 -28.66
N TYR A 301 -21.96 4.52 -28.08
CA TYR A 301 -20.75 5.02 -28.72
C TYR A 301 -20.44 4.29 -30.04
N ALA A 302 -20.51 2.96 -30.06
CA ALA A 302 -20.24 2.19 -31.27
C ALA A 302 -21.22 2.53 -32.41
N LEU A 303 -22.49 2.76 -32.10
CA LEU A 303 -23.50 3.20 -33.07
C LEU A 303 -23.33 4.67 -33.48
N SER A 304 -22.86 5.55 -32.60
CA SER A 304 -22.60 6.95 -32.95
C SER A 304 -21.39 7.11 -33.88
N LEU A 305 -20.42 6.21 -33.83
CA LEU A 305 -19.31 6.15 -34.81
C LEU A 305 -19.82 5.86 -36.24
N LEU A 306 -20.92 5.12 -36.37
CA LEU A 306 -21.54 4.77 -37.65
C LEU A 306 -22.66 5.74 -38.05
N ASP A 307 -22.92 6.78 -37.27
CA ASP A 307 -24.07 7.69 -37.43
C ASP A 307 -25.42 6.95 -37.42
N ARG A 308 -25.54 5.88 -36.61
CA ARG A 308 -26.73 5.00 -36.49
C ARG A 308 -27.43 5.05 -35.13
N LEU A 309 -27.00 5.96 -34.26
CA LEU A 309 -27.67 6.25 -33.00
C LEU A 309 -28.77 7.30 -33.26
N ASP A 310 -29.92 6.84 -33.76
CA ASP A 310 -31.09 7.66 -34.11
C ASP A 310 -31.94 8.04 -32.87
N GLU A 311 -32.87 8.98 -33.04
CA GLU A 311 -33.71 9.57 -31.98
C GLU A 311 -34.23 8.58 -30.92
N PRO A 312 -34.91 7.46 -31.23
CA PRO A 312 -35.39 6.54 -30.19
C PRO A 312 -34.26 5.89 -29.40
N LYS A 313 -33.07 5.72 -30.00
CA LYS A 313 -31.88 5.18 -29.32
C LYS A 313 -31.15 6.27 -28.53
N VAL A 314 -31.15 7.52 -29.00
CA VAL A 314 -30.63 8.69 -28.26
C VAL A 314 -31.46 8.93 -27.00
N ASP A 315 -32.79 8.89 -27.09
CA ASP A 315 -33.68 9.02 -25.94
C ASP A 315 -33.39 7.95 -24.88
N LYS A 316 -33.22 6.70 -25.31
CA LYS A 316 -32.81 5.61 -24.41
C LYS A 316 -31.44 5.85 -23.80
N PHE A 317 -30.47 6.26 -24.61
CA PHE A 317 -29.11 6.58 -24.16
C PHE A 317 -29.13 7.64 -23.06
N LEU A 318 -29.80 8.78 -23.29
CA LEU A 318 -29.87 9.90 -22.36
C LEU A 318 -30.69 9.57 -21.10
N SER A 319 -31.82 8.87 -21.24
CA SER A 319 -32.67 8.48 -20.10
C SER A 319 -32.02 7.44 -19.17
N THR A 320 -31.01 6.72 -19.66
CA THR A 320 -30.21 5.79 -18.85
C THR A 320 -29.23 6.54 -17.93
N ALA A 321 -28.91 7.81 -18.24
CA ALA A 321 -28.04 8.62 -17.41
C ALA A 321 -28.70 8.96 -16.06
N LYS A 322 -28.04 8.58 -14.97
CA LYS A 322 -28.44 8.99 -13.63
C LYS A 322 -28.14 10.47 -13.43
N ASP A 323 -29.18 11.23 -13.09
CA ASP A 323 -29.13 12.68 -12.88
C ASP A 323 -28.50 13.46 -14.07
N GLY A 324 -28.57 12.89 -15.28
CA GLY A 324 -27.98 13.47 -16.49
C GLY A 324 -26.44 13.54 -16.49
N SER A 325 -25.77 12.85 -15.57
CA SER A 325 -24.32 13.02 -15.34
C SER A 325 -23.50 11.73 -15.47
N SER A 326 -24.11 10.55 -15.36
CA SER A 326 -23.35 9.31 -15.28
C SER A 326 -24.18 8.06 -15.59
N TRP A 327 -23.54 7.05 -16.18
CA TRP A 327 -24.17 5.77 -16.53
C TRP A 327 -23.75 4.74 -15.49
N GLN A 328 -24.57 4.59 -14.44
CA GLN A 328 -24.20 3.83 -13.24
C GLN A 328 -25.03 2.55 -13.06
N GLU A 329 -24.41 1.54 -12.46
CA GLU A 329 -24.99 0.32 -11.89
C GLU A 329 -24.59 0.19 -10.41
N ARG A 330 -25.45 -0.45 -9.59
CA ARG A 330 -25.17 -0.60 -8.15
C ARG A 330 -23.99 -1.53 -7.91
N GLY A 331 -23.05 -1.11 -7.05
CA GLY A 331 -21.94 -1.94 -6.58
C GLY A 331 -20.78 -2.10 -7.57
N GLN A 332 -20.78 -1.39 -8.70
CA GLN A 332 -19.83 -1.56 -9.80
C GLN A 332 -19.08 -0.26 -10.13
N HIS A 333 -18.41 0.35 -9.15
CA HIS A 333 -17.81 1.69 -9.28
C HIS A 333 -16.91 1.84 -10.52
N LEU A 334 -15.99 0.91 -10.77
CA LEU A 334 -15.07 0.98 -11.91
C LEU A 334 -15.74 0.81 -13.27
N TYR A 335 -16.75 -0.05 -13.36
CA TYR A 335 -17.51 -0.21 -14.60
C TYR A 335 -18.40 1.00 -14.88
N ASN A 336 -18.86 1.70 -13.85
CA ASN A 336 -19.61 2.94 -13.99
C ASN A 336 -18.72 4.06 -14.56
N VAL A 337 -17.46 4.12 -14.12
CA VAL A 337 -16.46 5.03 -14.65
C VAL A 337 -16.25 4.78 -16.14
N GLU A 338 -16.00 3.51 -16.50
CA GLU A 338 -15.84 3.09 -17.89
C GLU A 338 -17.07 3.38 -18.78
N ALA A 339 -18.27 2.99 -18.32
CA ALA A 339 -19.52 3.25 -19.02
C ALA A 339 -19.70 4.75 -19.28
N THR A 340 -19.46 5.56 -18.25
CA THR A 340 -19.60 7.02 -18.35
C THR A 340 -18.56 7.62 -19.29
N SER A 341 -17.36 7.04 -19.41
CA SER A 341 -16.37 7.45 -20.42
C SER A 341 -16.82 7.16 -21.85
N TYR A 342 -17.38 5.98 -22.12
CA TYR A 342 -17.99 5.70 -23.43
C TYR A 342 -19.14 6.65 -23.73
N ALA A 343 -19.98 6.94 -22.73
CA ALA A 343 -21.06 7.89 -22.89
C ALA A 343 -20.55 9.31 -23.21
N LEU A 344 -19.47 9.76 -22.56
CA LEU A 344 -18.83 11.03 -22.88
C LEU A 344 -18.34 11.07 -24.33
N LEU A 345 -17.64 10.02 -24.80
CA LEU A 345 -17.19 9.92 -26.19
C LEU A 345 -18.38 9.94 -27.19
N ALA A 346 -19.49 9.28 -26.85
CA ALA A 346 -20.70 9.32 -27.65
C ALA A 346 -21.32 10.71 -27.70
N LEU A 347 -21.43 11.41 -26.56
CA LEU A 347 -21.97 12.76 -26.48
C LEU A 347 -21.14 13.78 -27.27
N LEU A 348 -19.81 13.68 -27.20
CA LEU A 348 -18.89 14.51 -28.00
C LEU A 348 -19.10 14.28 -29.49
N ARG A 349 -19.24 13.01 -29.91
CA ARG A 349 -19.50 12.66 -31.32
C ARG A 349 -20.85 13.19 -31.81
N LEU A 350 -21.88 13.12 -30.98
CA LEU A 350 -23.22 13.67 -31.26
C LEU A 350 -23.26 15.20 -31.18
N LYS A 351 -22.22 15.85 -30.65
CA LYS A 351 -22.13 17.30 -30.40
C LYS A 351 -23.12 17.82 -29.35
N TYR A 352 -23.47 17.00 -28.36
CA TYR A 352 -24.35 17.37 -27.25
C TYR A 352 -23.55 18.10 -26.16
N PHE A 353 -22.93 19.24 -26.51
CA PHE A 353 -21.99 19.92 -25.61
C PHE A 353 -22.61 20.47 -24.32
N ASP A 354 -23.93 20.70 -24.30
CA ASP A 354 -24.62 21.20 -23.11
C ASP A 354 -24.67 20.16 -21.97
N THR A 355 -24.70 18.86 -22.29
CA THR A 355 -24.76 17.78 -21.28
C THR A 355 -23.38 17.32 -20.81
N VAL A 356 -22.36 17.51 -21.65
CA VAL A 356 -20.97 17.07 -21.41
C VAL A 356 -20.36 17.58 -20.10
N PRO A 357 -20.50 18.86 -19.69
CA PRO A 357 -19.85 19.37 -18.46
C PRO A 357 -20.26 18.63 -17.19
N ALA A 358 -21.51 18.17 -17.09
CA ALA A 358 -21.98 17.41 -15.93
C ALA A 358 -21.31 16.04 -15.86
N VAL A 359 -21.09 15.41 -17.02
CA VAL A 359 -20.44 14.11 -17.16
C VAL A 359 -18.95 14.19 -16.83
N VAL A 360 -18.26 15.20 -17.38
CA VAL A 360 -16.84 15.44 -17.11
C VAL A 360 -16.59 15.69 -15.63
N ARG A 361 -17.43 16.52 -14.97
CA ARG A 361 -17.34 16.76 -13.53
C ARG A 361 -17.45 15.47 -12.73
N TRP A 362 -18.44 14.63 -13.04
CA TRP A 362 -18.60 13.36 -12.34
C TRP A 362 -17.38 12.45 -12.49
N LEU A 363 -16.84 12.32 -13.71
CA LEU A 363 -15.62 11.53 -13.98
C LEU A 363 -14.41 12.05 -13.21
N ASN A 364 -14.25 13.36 -13.06
CA ASN A 364 -13.15 13.96 -12.29
C ASN A 364 -13.23 13.62 -10.80
N GLU A 365 -14.44 13.50 -10.26
CA GLU A 365 -14.70 13.17 -8.86
C GLU A 365 -14.49 11.69 -8.55
N GLN A 366 -14.44 10.81 -9.56
CA GLN A 366 -14.23 9.36 -9.37
C GLN A 366 -12.73 8.97 -9.28
N ARG A 367 -11.80 9.93 -9.19
CA ARG A 367 -10.35 9.64 -9.11
C ARG A 367 -10.01 8.89 -7.81
N TYR A 368 -9.26 7.79 -7.93
CA TYR A 368 -8.73 7.04 -6.79
C TYR A 368 -7.31 7.51 -6.42
N TYR A 369 -6.90 7.26 -5.18
CA TYR A 369 -5.60 7.68 -4.65
C TYR A 369 -4.46 6.99 -5.40
N GLY A 370 -3.52 7.78 -5.91
CA GLY A 370 -2.41 7.33 -6.77
C GLY A 370 -2.50 7.82 -8.22
N GLY A 371 -3.53 8.60 -8.59
CA GLY A 371 -3.65 9.22 -9.93
C GLY A 371 -4.29 8.32 -11.00
N GLY A 372 -4.58 7.06 -10.68
CA GLY A 372 -5.31 6.13 -11.55
C GLY A 372 -6.79 5.94 -11.18
N TYR A 373 -7.57 5.31 -12.08
CA TYR A 373 -8.98 4.97 -11.87
C TYR A 373 -9.18 3.50 -11.49
N GLY A 374 -8.20 2.84 -10.86
CA GLY A 374 -8.32 1.50 -10.28
C GLY A 374 -8.38 0.31 -11.27
N SER A 375 -8.52 0.52 -12.58
CA SER A 375 -8.35 -0.53 -13.61
C SER A 375 -7.77 0.03 -14.92
N THR A 376 -7.20 -0.85 -15.75
CA THR A 376 -6.66 -0.46 -17.06
C THR A 376 -7.72 0.16 -17.96
N GLN A 377 -8.89 -0.47 -18.13
CA GLN A 377 -9.94 0.07 -19.02
C GLN A 377 -10.52 1.38 -18.51
N ALA A 378 -10.82 1.48 -17.21
CA ALA A 378 -11.35 2.72 -16.65
C ALA A 378 -10.32 3.85 -16.80
N THR A 379 -9.05 3.59 -16.46
CA THR A 379 -7.99 4.60 -16.59
C THR A 379 -7.78 5.01 -18.04
N PHE A 380 -7.72 4.03 -18.95
CA PHE A 380 -7.61 4.22 -20.40
C PHE A 380 -8.76 5.07 -20.95
N LEU A 381 -10.01 4.67 -20.70
CA LEU A 381 -11.18 5.29 -21.32
C LEU A 381 -11.50 6.65 -20.74
N VAL A 382 -11.35 6.84 -19.43
CA VAL A 382 -11.52 8.16 -18.82
C VAL A 382 -10.51 9.12 -19.43
N PHE A 383 -9.27 8.68 -19.57
CA PHE A 383 -8.22 9.51 -20.12
C PHE A 383 -8.46 9.83 -21.60
N GLN A 384 -8.85 8.83 -22.41
CA GLN A 384 -9.25 9.04 -23.80
C GLN A 384 -10.42 10.02 -23.91
N ALA A 385 -11.46 9.86 -23.09
CA ALA A 385 -12.67 10.68 -23.13
C ALA A 385 -12.42 12.12 -22.67
N LEU A 386 -11.65 12.30 -21.59
CA LEU A 386 -11.26 13.64 -21.12
C LEU A 386 -10.30 14.33 -22.09
N ALA A 387 -9.39 13.58 -22.73
CA ALA A 387 -8.52 14.12 -23.76
C ALA A 387 -9.35 14.61 -24.97
N GLN A 388 -10.29 13.80 -25.44
CA GLN A 388 -11.19 14.19 -26.54
C GLN A 388 -12.06 15.40 -26.17
N TYR A 389 -12.57 15.46 -24.94
CA TYR A 389 -13.31 16.63 -24.46
C TYR A 389 -12.50 17.92 -24.54
N GLN A 390 -11.21 17.87 -24.17
CA GLN A 390 -10.32 19.04 -24.23
C GLN A 390 -10.02 19.46 -25.68
N GLN A 391 -10.02 18.51 -26.63
CA GLN A 391 -9.85 18.82 -28.06
C GLN A 391 -11.11 19.45 -28.68
N ASP A 392 -12.29 18.91 -28.34
CA ASP A 392 -13.55 19.27 -29.01
C ASP A 392 -14.26 20.49 -28.41
N VAL A 393 -13.99 20.84 -27.14
CA VAL A 393 -14.72 21.90 -26.42
C VAL A 393 -13.82 23.11 -26.17
N PRO A 394 -13.97 24.25 -26.89
CA PRO A 394 -13.03 25.37 -26.91
C PRO A 394 -12.91 26.22 -25.64
N ASP A 395 -13.89 26.16 -24.73
CA ASP A 395 -14.03 27.10 -23.59
C ASP A 395 -12.96 26.93 -22.48
N HIS A 396 -11.97 26.05 -22.66
CA HIS A 396 -10.89 25.81 -21.70
C HIS A 396 -9.86 26.96 -21.60
N GLN A 397 -9.84 27.90 -22.55
CA GLN A 397 -8.92 29.04 -22.55
C GLN A 397 -9.23 30.09 -21.47
N ASP A 398 -10.43 30.07 -20.89
CA ASP A 398 -10.88 31.00 -19.83
C ASP A 398 -10.43 30.61 -18.41
N LEU A 399 -9.58 29.56 -18.28
CA LEU A 399 -9.11 29.09 -16.98
C LEU A 399 -8.23 30.14 -16.29
N ASN A 400 -8.73 30.66 -15.17
CA ASN A 400 -8.04 31.54 -14.24
C ASN A 400 -8.69 31.42 -12.86
N LEU A 401 -8.15 30.54 -12.03
CA LEU A 401 -8.58 30.26 -10.66
C LEU A 401 -7.58 30.85 -9.67
N ASP A 402 -8.09 31.63 -8.72
CA ASP A 402 -7.38 32.07 -7.53
C ASP A 402 -7.85 31.23 -6.34
N ILE A 403 -6.91 30.50 -5.72
CA ILE A 403 -7.17 29.54 -4.65
C ILE A 403 -6.50 30.03 -3.37
N SER A 404 -7.23 30.07 -2.26
CA SER A 404 -6.73 30.44 -0.94
C SER A 404 -7.00 29.31 0.05
N VAL A 405 -5.93 28.74 0.62
CA VAL A 405 -5.99 27.68 1.63
C VAL A 405 -5.78 28.30 3.01
N HIS A 406 -6.76 28.13 3.89
CA HIS A 406 -6.70 28.62 5.26
C HIS A 406 -6.52 27.45 6.22
N LEU A 407 -5.29 27.28 6.71
CA LEU A 407 -4.90 26.28 7.70
C LEU A 407 -4.91 26.93 9.10
N PRO A 408 -5.64 26.39 10.09
CA PRO A 408 -5.63 26.92 11.46
C PRO A 408 -4.23 27.01 12.09
N SER A 409 -3.33 26.10 11.74
CA SER A 409 -1.93 26.10 12.20
C SER A 409 -1.07 27.24 11.61
N ARG A 410 -1.57 27.99 10.62
CA ARG A 410 -0.83 29.09 9.97
C ARG A 410 -1.57 30.42 10.13
N SER A 411 -0.81 31.49 10.38
CA SER A 411 -1.38 32.85 10.50
C SER A 411 -1.83 33.43 9.16
N GLU A 412 -1.15 33.07 8.07
CA GLU A 412 -1.46 33.55 6.72
C GLU A 412 -2.03 32.43 5.85
N SER A 413 -2.96 32.78 4.96
CA SER A 413 -3.48 31.85 3.97
C SER A 413 -2.45 31.58 2.88
N VAL A 414 -2.35 30.32 2.46
CA VAL A 414 -1.52 29.94 1.33
C VAL A 414 -2.31 30.16 0.04
N ASN A 415 -1.80 31.02 -0.84
CA ASN A 415 -2.49 31.38 -2.07
C ASN A 415 -1.82 30.72 -3.28
N HIS A 416 -2.63 30.15 -4.16
CA HIS A 416 -2.21 29.59 -5.45
C HIS A 416 -3.02 30.25 -6.57
N ARG A 417 -2.42 30.35 -7.75
CA ARG A 417 -3.11 30.77 -8.95
C ARG A 417 -2.89 29.73 -10.04
N ILE A 418 -3.97 29.34 -10.69
CA ILE A 418 -3.98 28.39 -11.80
C ILE A 418 -4.60 29.11 -12.98
N ASN A 419 -3.81 29.31 -14.03
CA ASN A 419 -4.26 29.81 -15.31
C ASN A 419 -4.08 28.73 -16.39
N TYR A 420 -4.52 28.97 -17.62
CA TYR A 420 -4.32 28.04 -18.73
C TYR A 420 -2.85 27.60 -18.92
N ASP A 421 -1.90 28.51 -18.72
CA ASP A 421 -0.47 28.21 -18.85
C ASP A 421 0.03 27.23 -17.77
N THR A 422 -0.50 27.34 -16.55
CA THR A 422 -0.12 26.52 -15.40
C THR A 422 -1.14 25.45 -15.05
N ALA A 423 -2.16 25.25 -15.89
CA ALA A 423 -3.27 24.34 -15.67
C ALA A 423 -2.83 22.90 -15.42
N SER A 424 -1.74 22.54 -16.09
CA SER A 424 -1.20 21.19 -16.09
C SER A 424 -0.25 20.93 -14.90
N LEU A 425 0.22 21.97 -14.22
CA LEU A 425 1.13 21.86 -13.09
C LEU A 425 0.35 21.59 -11.80
N VAL A 426 0.69 20.51 -11.09
CA VAL A 426 0.14 20.25 -9.76
C VAL A 426 0.71 21.26 -8.78
N ARG A 427 -0.16 22.04 -8.14
CA ARG A 427 0.20 22.91 -7.02
C ARG A 427 -0.03 22.17 -5.72
N SER A 428 1.00 22.00 -4.90
CA SER A 428 0.89 21.30 -3.62
C SER A 428 1.11 22.24 -2.44
N THR A 429 0.51 21.88 -1.31
CA THR A 429 0.77 22.45 0.00
C THR A 429 0.75 21.33 1.02
N GLU A 430 1.77 21.29 1.88
CA GLU A 430 1.95 20.23 2.85
C GLU A 430 1.82 20.80 4.27
N THR A 431 1.19 20.03 5.15
CA THR A 431 1.12 20.32 6.57
C THR A 431 1.39 19.06 7.38
N LYS A 432 2.13 19.21 8.48
CA LYS A 432 2.40 18.12 9.43
C LYS A 432 1.29 17.96 10.49
N THR A 433 0.33 18.88 10.48
CA THR A 433 -0.79 18.89 11.43
C THR A 433 -2.03 18.33 10.74
N ASN A 434 -2.65 17.32 11.35
CA ASN A 434 -3.94 16.81 10.92
C ASN A 434 -5.08 17.63 11.56
N GLU A 435 -5.58 18.61 10.82
CA GLU A 435 -6.57 19.59 11.28
C GLU A 435 -7.63 19.86 10.20
N ASP A 436 -8.79 20.35 10.61
CA ASP A 436 -9.81 20.85 9.69
C ASP A 436 -9.32 22.13 9.02
N PHE A 437 -9.61 22.32 7.74
CA PHE A 437 -9.20 23.53 7.01
C PHE A 437 -10.22 23.93 5.94
N THR A 438 -10.12 25.19 5.48
CA THR A 438 -11.02 25.72 4.45
C THR A 438 -10.24 26.10 3.20
N VAL A 439 -10.78 25.77 2.03
CA VAL A 439 -10.30 26.22 0.73
C VAL A 439 -11.33 27.17 0.13
N ARG A 440 -10.87 28.33 -0.33
CA ARG A 440 -11.68 29.31 -1.07
C ARG A 440 -11.16 29.44 -2.49
N VAL A 441 -12.06 29.44 -3.47
CA VAL A 441 -11.69 29.50 -4.89
C VAL A 441 -12.52 30.55 -5.59
N LYS A 442 -11.86 31.43 -6.35
CA LYS A 442 -12.48 32.49 -7.17
C LYS A 442 -11.98 32.41 -8.60
N GLY A 443 -12.75 33.00 -9.51
CA GLY A 443 -12.35 33.14 -10.91
C GLY A 443 -13.16 32.26 -11.85
N LYS A 444 -12.60 32.01 -13.04
CA LYS A 444 -13.24 31.28 -14.13
C LYS A 444 -12.49 30.00 -14.45
N GLY A 445 -13.23 29.03 -14.99
CA GLY A 445 -12.70 27.71 -15.33
C GLY A 445 -12.95 26.67 -14.25
N GLN A 446 -12.39 25.48 -14.46
CA GLN A 446 -12.59 24.33 -13.60
C GLN A 446 -11.25 23.79 -13.10
N GLY A 447 -11.26 23.05 -11.99
CA GLY A 447 -10.07 22.41 -11.43
C GLY A 447 -10.43 21.28 -10.47
N THR A 448 -9.42 20.69 -9.84
CA THR A 448 -9.58 19.60 -8.87
C THR A 448 -8.75 19.86 -7.63
N LEU A 449 -9.35 19.64 -6.46
CA LEU A 449 -8.72 19.58 -5.15
C LEU A 449 -8.62 18.12 -4.74
N SER A 450 -7.43 17.67 -4.35
CA SER A 450 -7.20 16.35 -3.74
C SER A 450 -6.46 16.50 -2.42
N VAL A 451 -6.91 15.79 -1.37
CA VAL A 451 -6.33 15.85 -0.02
C VAL A 451 -5.98 14.45 0.45
N VAL A 452 -4.71 14.22 0.77
CA VAL A 452 -4.18 12.92 1.20
C VAL A 452 -3.47 13.08 2.53
N THR A 453 -3.74 12.21 3.50
CA THR A 453 -2.98 12.17 4.75
C THR A 453 -2.17 10.90 4.82
N VAL A 454 -0.85 11.03 4.89
CA VAL A 454 0.11 9.94 5.02
C VAL A 454 0.56 9.86 6.48
N TYR A 455 0.49 8.67 7.08
CA TYR A 455 0.90 8.45 8.47
C TYR A 455 1.31 6.99 8.69
N ASN A 456 1.95 6.70 9.83
CA ASN A 456 2.24 5.32 10.22
C ASN A 456 1.11 4.80 11.09
N ALA A 457 0.39 3.76 10.63
CA ALA A 457 -0.70 3.15 11.37
C ALA A 457 -0.21 1.95 12.21
N LYS A 458 -0.80 1.78 13.40
CA LYS A 458 -0.65 0.64 14.29
C LYS A 458 -1.19 -0.60 13.58
N LEU A 459 -0.53 -1.73 13.82
CA LEU A 459 -0.96 -3.01 13.28
C LEU A 459 -2.20 -3.47 14.05
N LYS A 460 -3.34 -3.62 13.37
CA LYS A 460 -4.57 -4.19 13.95
C LYS A 460 -4.56 -5.71 13.71
N ASP A 461 -4.66 -6.51 14.76
CA ASP A 461 -4.74 -7.98 14.68
C ASP A 461 -5.97 -8.49 13.91
N THR A 462 -7.00 -7.65 13.83
CA THR A 462 -8.31 -7.99 13.28
C THR A 462 -8.90 -6.83 12.47
N GLU A 463 -8.25 -6.42 11.39
CA GLU A 463 -9.08 -5.93 10.28
C GLU A 463 -9.92 -7.11 9.79
N LYS A 464 -11.25 -6.96 9.83
CA LYS A 464 -12.16 -7.97 9.27
C LYS A 464 -11.88 -8.03 7.77
N CYS A 465 -11.16 -9.05 7.35
CA CYS A 465 -10.96 -9.35 5.94
C CYS A 465 -12.33 -9.61 5.31
N LYS A 466 -12.80 -8.68 4.49
CA LYS A 466 -14.20 -8.67 4.01
C LYS A 466 -14.45 -9.74 2.95
N LYS A 467 -13.50 -9.90 2.02
CA LYS A 467 -13.64 -10.69 0.79
C LYS A 467 -12.60 -11.78 0.61
N PHE A 468 -11.55 -11.80 1.44
CA PHE A 468 -10.50 -12.79 1.40
C PHE A 468 -10.36 -13.46 2.77
N ASP A 469 -10.24 -14.78 2.78
CA ASP A 469 -9.55 -15.49 3.87
C ASP A 469 -8.06 -15.49 3.55
N LEU A 470 -7.25 -15.07 4.51
CA LEU A 470 -5.80 -15.12 4.43
C LEU A 470 -5.29 -15.77 5.72
N ARG A 471 -4.50 -16.83 5.55
CA ARG A 471 -3.78 -17.51 6.63
C ARG A 471 -2.30 -17.52 6.29
N VAL A 472 -1.50 -17.08 7.25
CA VAL A 472 -0.04 -17.00 7.09
C VAL A 472 0.60 -17.67 8.29
N SER A 473 1.50 -18.60 8.03
CA SER A 473 2.25 -19.30 9.07
C SER A 473 3.70 -19.52 8.65
N THR A 474 4.58 -19.64 9.64
CA THR A 474 5.98 -20.00 9.42
C THR A 474 6.33 -21.26 10.18
N ARG A 475 7.12 -22.13 9.57
CA ARG A 475 7.62 -23.36 10.20
C ARG A 475 9.12 -23.55 9.95
N PRO A 476 9.88 -24.11 10.90
CA PRO A 476 11.30 -24.39 10.68
C PRO A 476 11.51 -25.33 9.50
N ALA A 477 12.53 -25.06 8.67
CA ALA A 477 12.95 -26.02 7.65
C ALA A 477 13.70 -27.19 8.32
N PRO A 478 13.47 -28.44 7.90
CA PRO A 478 14.18 -29.58 8.45
C PRO A 478 15.68 -29.53 8.11
N PRO A 479 16.55 -30.18 8.92
CA PRO A 479 18.01 -30.08 8.78
C PRO A 479 18.57 -30.57 7.44
N THR A 480 17.78 -31.33 6.68
CA THR A 480 18.15 -31.92 5.38
C THR A 480 18.04 -30.94 4.22
N VAL A 481 17.44 -29.76 4.43
CA VAL A 481 17.25 -28.75 3.40
C VAL A 481 18.58 -28.04 3.09
N LYS A 482 18.86 -27.82 1.80
CA LYS A 482 20.03 -27.04 1.38
C LYS A 482 19.88 -25.59 1.86
N ILE A 483 20.87 -25.12 2.61
CA ILE A 483 20.95 -23.75 3.11
C ILE A 483 22.10 -23.04 2.38
N PRO A 484 21.91 -21.81 1.87
CA PRO A 484 23.01 -21.00 1.31
C PRO A 484 24.14 -20.84 2.34
N GLN A 485 25.41 -20.86 1.91
CA GLN A 485 26.56 -20.80 2.83
C GLN A 485 26.58 -19.57 3.75
N GLU A 486 26.00 -18.46 3.32
CA GLU A 486 25.93 -17.20 4.07
C GLU A 486 24.70 -17.12 5.00
N ALA A 487 23.73 -18.03 4.84
CA ALA A 487 22.51 -18.04 5.63
C ALA A 487 22.71 -18.79 6.95
N LYS A 488 22.25 -18.18 8.04
CA LYS A 488 22.33 -18.67 9.41
C LYS A 488 21.18 -19.59 9.80
N GLY A 489 20.12 -19.63 8.99
CA GLY A 489 18.93 -20.46 9.22
C GLY A 489 17.92 -20.34 8.09
N THR A 490 16.95 -21.26 8.04
CA THR A 490 15.91 -21.30 7.01
C THR A 490 14.56 -21.66 7.62
N LEU A 491 13.50 -21.01 7.14
CA LEU A 491 12.11 -21.31 7.48
C LEU A 491 11.32 -21.57 6.19
N PHE A 492 10.21 -22.28 6.28
CA PHE A 492 9.15 -22.24 5.28
C PHE A 492 8.13 -21.16 5.68
N LEU A 493 7.75 -20.35 4.70
CA LEU A 493 6.62 -19.44 4.79
C LEU A 493 5.45 -20.07 4.02
N ASP A 494 4.36 -20.36 4.72
CA ASP A 494 3.14 -20.93 4.17
C ASP A 494 2.06 -19.83 4.12
N ILE A 495 1.54 -19.55 2.93
CA ILE A 495 0.52 -18.53 2.68
C ILE A 495 -0.66 -19.21 2.00
N CYS A 496 -1.81 -19.19 2.66
CA CYS A 496 -3.05 -19.77 2.15
C CYS A 496 -4.12 -18.69 1.99
N THR A 497 -4.79 -18.69 0.83
CA THR A 497 -5.81 -17.70 0.49
C THR A 497 -7.03 -18.31 -0.13
N ARG A 498 -8.21 -17.75 0.19
CA ARG A 498 -9.48 -18.09 -0.46
C ARG A 498 -10.33 -16.84 -0.63
N TYR A 499 -11.07 -16.76 -1.73
CA TYR A 499 -11.98 -15.64 -1.98
C TYR A 499 -13.41 -15.94 -1.50
N HIS A 500 -14.13 -14.92 -1.03
CA HIS A 500 -15.52 -15.02 -0.55
C HIS A 500 -16.52 -14.31 -1.47
N GLY A 501 -16.22 -14.21 -2.76
CA GLY A 501 -17.16 -13.75 -3.77
C GLY A 501 -18.04 -14.87 -4.33
N GLU A 502 -19.03 -14.49 -5.14
CA GLU A 502 -19.91 -15.43 -5.83
C GLU A 502 -19.18 -16.26 -6.91
N THR A 503 -18.06 -15.75 -7.41
CA THR A 503 -17.18 -16.40 -8.38
C THR A 503 -15.72 -16.30 -7.93
N ASP A 504 -14.82 -17.11 -8.50
CA ASP A 504 -13.37 -17.01 -8.29
C ASP A 504 -12.91 -15.55 -8.46
N ALA A 505 -12.03 -15.09 -7.58
CA ALA A 505 -11.36 -13.80 -7.78
C ALA A 505 -10.47 -13.88 -9.01
N THR A 506 -10.42 -12.80 -9.78
CA THR A 506 -9.50 -12.67 -10.91
C THR A 506 -8.08 -12.39 -10.41
N MET A 507 -7.22 -11.81 -11.24
CA MET A 507 -5.82 -11.63 -10.85
C MET A 507 -5.69 -10.90 -9.51
N SER A 508 -4.99 -11.53 -8.58
CA SER A 508 -4.81 -11.03 -7.23
C SER A 508 -3.31 -10.93 -6.92
N ILE A 509 -2.95 -9.93 -6.13
CA ILE A 509 -1.57 -9.71 -5.71
C ILE A 509 -1.43 -10.15 -4.25
N GLN A 510 -0.36 -10.89 -3.98
CA GLN A 510 0.16 -11.06 -2.63
C GLN A 510 1.44 -10.22 -2.47
N ALA A 511 1.33 -9.12 -1.72
CA ALA A 511 2.47 -8.30 -1.32
C ALA A 511 3.00 -8.81 0.01
N ILE A 512 4.21 -9.36 -0.01
CA ILE A 512 4.85 -10.05 1.11
C ILE A 512 6.01 -9.20 1.60
N TYR A 513 5.88 -8.71 2.83
CA TYR A 513 6.92 -7.99 3.55
C TYR A 513 7.58 -8.97 4.49
N TYR A 514 8.82 -9.34 4.21
CA TYR A 514 9.55 -10.31 5.03
C TYR A 514 10.20 -9.68 6.25
N MET A 515 10.39 -10.51 7.28
CA MET A 515 11.04 -10.13 8.53
C MET A 515 12.44 -9.56 8.29
N THR A 516 12.88 -8.63 9.14
CA THR A 516 14.22 -8.04 9.05
C THR A 516 15.30 -9.11 9.07
N GLY A 517 16.23 -9.05 8.11
CA GLY A 517 17.33 -10.00 7.97
C GLY A 517 16.99 -11.28 7.22
N PHE A 518 15.78 -11.42 6.69
CA PHE A 518 15.35 -12.53 5.84
C PHE A 518 15.36 -12.17 4.35
N SER A 519 15.51 -13.18 3.49
CA SER A 519 15.31 -13.07 2.04
C SER A 519 14.70 -14.37 1.50
N PRO A 520 13.78 -14.32 0.51
CA PRO A 520 13.18 -15.52 -0.05
C PRO A 520 14.15 -16.32 -0.93
N ASP A 521 13.96 -17.64 -0.95
CA ASP A 521 14.67 -18.56 -1.84
C ASP A 521 14.19 -18.39 -3.29
N GLN A 522 15.11 -18.00 -4.18
CA GLN A 522 14.78 -17.75 -5.58
C GLN A 522 14.55 -19.04 -6.38
N GLU A 523 15.11 -20.19 -5.98
CA GLU A 523 14.90 -21.45 -6.68
C GLU A 523 13.45 -21.93 -6.49
N ASP A 524 12.93 -21.84 -5.27
CA ASP A 524 11.53 -22.16 -4.97
C ASP A 524 10.56 -21.26 -5.76
N LEU A 525 10.82 -19.95 -5.79
CA LEU A 525 9.99 -19.00 -6.56
C LEU A 525 10.07 -19.26 -8.07
N ASN A 526 11.23 -19.66 -8.59
CA ASN A 526 11.37 -20.08 -9.99
C ASN A 526 10.58 -21.35 -10.28
N LEU A 527 10.54 -22.33 -9.36
CA LEU A 527 9.75 -23.55 -9.50
C LEU A 527 8.25 -23.26 -9.49
N LEU A 528 7.78 -22.40 -8.58
CA LEU A 528 6.38 -21.98 -8.52
C LEU A 528 5.93 -21.26 -9.81
N SER A 529 6.83 -20.49 -10.44
CA SER A 529 6.52 -19.68 -11.62
C SER A 529 6.74 -20.37 -12.98
N LYS A 530 7.69 -21.31 -13.06
CA LYS A 530 8.09 -21.98 -14.32
C LYS A 530 7.82 -23.48 -14.33
N GLY A 531 7.30 -24.04 -13.23
CA GLY A 531 6.95 -25.46 -13.11
C GLY A 531 5.78 -25.88 -14.00
N LYS A 532 5.59 -27.20 -14.16
CA LYS A 532 4.53 -27.77 -15.03
C LYS A 532 3.10 -27.40 -14.61
N GLU A 533 2.86 -27.21 -13.32
CA GLU A 533 1.53 -26.85 -12.77
C GLU A 533 1.33 -25.34 -12.60
N ARG A 534 2.41 -24.55 -12.69
CA ARG A 534 2.45 -23.06 -12.61
C ARG A 534 1.45 -22.47 -11.62
N TYR A 535 1.83 -22.46 -10.34
CA TYR A 535 1.01 -21.92 -9.24
C TYR A 535 1.06 -20.39 -9.15
N ILE A 536 2.14 -19.75 -9.63
CA ILE A 536 2.25 -18.29 -9.69
C ILE A 536 2.56 -17.84 -11.11
N SER A 537 1.98 -16.71 -11.51
CA SER A 537 2.15 -16.17 -12.86
C SER A 537 3.53 -15.56 -13.02
N LYS A 538 3.93 -14.75 -12.03
CA LYS A 538 5.19 -14.02 -11.92
C LYS A 538 5.48 -13.69 -10.46
N TYR A 539 6.74 -13.43 -10.14
CA TYR A 539 7.13 -12.75 -8.91
C TYR A 539 8.12 -11.62 -9.19
N GLU A 540 8.14 -10.60 -8.33
CA GLU A 540 9.08 -9.49 -8.37
C GLU A 540 9.69 -9.24 -6.99
N LEU A 541 11.00 -9.05 -6.95
CA LEU A 541 11.73 -8.64 -5.76
C LEU A 541 11.98 -7.14 -5.86
N THR A 542 11.19 -6.36 -5.13
CA THR A 542 11.24 -4.90 -5.22
C THR A 542 12.05 -4.34 -4.05
N GLN A 543 13.08 -3.56 -4.35
CA GLN A 543 13.86 -2.80 -3.36
C GLN A 543 13.31 -1.39 -3.10
N ILE A 544 12.19 -1.02 -3.73
CA ILE A 544 11.73 0.37 -3.80
C ILE A 544 10.21 0.41 -3.64
N VAL A 545 9.74 1.16 -2.64
CA VAL A 545 8.52 2.01 -2.54
C VAL A 545 8.07 2.11 -1.08
N SER A 546 8.30 1.09 -0.26
CA SER A 546 8.15 1.17 1.20
C SER A 546 9.47 0.76 1.83
N ASP A 547 9.80 1.29 2.99
CA ASP A 547 11.14 1.20 3.61
C ASP A 547 11.55 -0.23 4.09
N LYS A 548 10.97 -1.28 3.50
CA LYS A 548 11.19 -2.71 3.74
C LYS A 548 11.34 -3.47 2.42
N ASN A 549 12.23 -4.46 2.40
CA ASN A 549 12.37 -5.37 1.27
C ASN A 549 11.05 -6.14 1.05
N THR A 550 10.53 -6.12 -0.18
CA THR A 550 9.20 -6.64 -0.52
C THR A 550 9.30 -7.70 -1.62
N LEU A 551 8.45 -8.73 -1.54
CA LEU A 551 8.24 -9.74 -2.57
C LEU A 551 6.80 -9.57 -3.04
N ILE A 552 6.60 -9.37 -4.33
CA ILE A 552 5.28 -9.29 -4.94
C ILE A 552 5.05 -10.57 -5.74
N ILE A 553 3.99 -11.30 -5.42
CA ILE A 553 3.55 -12.49 -6.14
C ILE A 553 2.24 -12.19 -6.86
N TYR A 554 2.18 -12.57 -8.13
CA TYR A 554 1.00 -12.45 -8.98
C TYR A 554 0.34 -13.81 -9.16
N LEU A 555 -0.95 -13.86 -8.88
CA LEU A 555 -1.80 -15.04 -9.03
C LEU A 555 -2.84 -14.78 -10.11
N ASP A 556 -2.97 -15.68 -11.08
CA ASP A 556 -3.93 -15.55 -12.20
C ASP A 556 -5.38 -15.47 -11.68
N LYS A 557 -5.68 -16.21 -10.60
CA LYS A 557 -6.96 -16.22 -9.91
C LYS A 557 -6.77 -16.66 -8.45
N ILE A 558 -7.79 -16.45 -7.62
CA ILE A 558 -7.91 -17.10 -6.31
C ILE A 558 -9.30 -17.76 -6.23
N SER A 559 -9.34 -19.07 -6.01
CA SER A 559 -10.61 -19.80 -5.93
C SER A 559 -11.55 -19.24 -4.85
N ASN A 560 -12.85 -19.23 -5.14
CA ASN A 560 -13.87 -18.96 -4.13
C ASN A 560 -14.33 -20.22 -3.37
N LYS A 561 -13.99 -21.41 -3.87
CA LYS A 561 -14.40 -22.70 -3.30
C LYS A 561 -13.31 -23.33 -2.44
N GLU A 562 -12.08 -23.35 -2.92
CA GLU A 562 -10.96 -24.05 -2.30
C GLU A 562 -9.92 -23.06 -1.76
N GLU A 563 -9.22 -23.45 -0.69
CA GLU A 563 -8.09 -22.67 -0.16
C GLU A 563 -6.85 -22.97 -1.00
N GLU A 564 -6.30 -21.95 -1.66
CA GLU A 564 -5.07 -22.06 -2.46
C GLU A 564 -3.87 -21.68 -1.60
N CYS A 565 -2.88 -22.57 -1.50
CA CYS A 565 -1.71 -22.41 -0.64
C CYS A 565 -0.40 -22.36 -1.44
N LEU A 566 0.49 -21.46 -1.02
CA LEU A 566 1.83 -21.27 -1.56
C LEU A 566 2.84 -21.43 -0.43
N THR A 567 3.88 -22.21 -0.69
CA THR A 567 4.96 -22.45 0.28
C THR A 567 6.30 -22.24 -0.39
N PHE A 568 7.17 -21.46 0.24
CA PHE A 568 8.57 -21.30 -0.20
C PHE A 568 9.48 -21.03 1.00
N LYS A 569 10.79 -21.28 0.83
CA LYS A 569 11.78 -21.01 1.85
C LYS A 569 12.10 -19.52 1.98
N ILE A 570 12.35 -19.08 3.20
CA ILE A 570 12.97 -17.80 3.54
C ILE A 570 14.23 -18.04 4.37
N HIS A 571 15.34 -17.42 3.97
CA HIS A 571 16.66 -17.59 4.59
C HIS A 571 17.00 -16.41 5.48
N LYS A 572 17.52 -16.68 6.67
CA LYS A 572 18.00 -15.70 7.64
C LYS A 572 19.49 -15.43 7.40
N PHE A 573 19.87 -14.22 7.03
CA PHE A 573 21.27 -13.83 6.83
C PHE A 573 21.85 -13.08 8.04
N PHE A 574 20.99 -12.40 8.80
CA PHE A 574 21.39 -11.62 9.97
C PHE A 574 20.76 -12.16 11.25
N GLU A 575 21.53 -12.19 12.33
CA GLU A 575 20.97 -12.42 13.67
C GLU A 575 20.40 -11.08 14.14
N VAL A 576 19.09 -11.05 14.36
CA VAL A 576 18.35 -9.85 14.76
C VAL A 576 17.59 -10.23 16.03
N GLY A 577 17.87 -9.54 17.14
CA GLY A 577 17.01 -9.58 18.33
C GLY A 577 15.80 -8.67 18.12
N LEU A 578 14.65 -9.00 18.70
CA LEU A 578 13.40 -8.21 18.57
C LEU A 578 12.95 -8.03 17.11
N ILE A 579 12.80 -9.14 16.38
CA ILE A 579 12.44 -9.13 14.96
C ILE A 579 11.04 -8.54 14.76
N GLN A 580 10.92 -7.51 13.94
CA GLN A 580 9.61 -7.00 13.54
C GLN A 580 8.87 -8.07 12.72
N PRO A 581 7.56 -8.33 13.00
CA PRO A 581 6.78 -9.27 12.21
C PRO A 581 6.81 -8.93 10.73
N GLY A 582 6.84 -9.98 9.91
CA GLY A 582 6.52 -9.86 8.50
C GLY A 582 5.01 -9.69 8.30
N SER A 583 4.62 -9.25 7.12
CA SER A 583 3.20 -9.18 6.75
C SER A 583 2.97 -9.69 5.34
N VAL A 584 1.76 -10.20 5.11
CA VAL A 584 1.25 -10.53 3.79
C VAL A 584 -0.03 -9.75 3.60
N LYS A 585 -0.09 -8.96 2.54
CA LYS A 585 -1.31 -8.30 2.09
C LYS A 585 -1.76 -8.96 0.79
N VAL A 586 -2.93 -9.58 0.82
CA VAL A 586 -3.62 -10.04 -0.39
C VAL A 586 -4.65 -9.00 -0.79
N TYR A 587 -4.74 -8.70 -2.08
CA TYR A 587 -5.76 -7.83 -2.62
C TYR A 587 -6.09 -8.20 -4.05
N SER A 588 -7.35 -8.01 -4.42
CA SER A 588 -7.75 -8.04 -5.82
C SER A 588 -7.02 -6.90 -6.54
N TYR A 589 -6.35 -7.19 -7.66
CA TYR A 589 -5.56 -6.19 -8.38
C TYR A 589 -6.41 -4.96 -8.78
N TYR A 590 -7.68 -5.17 -9.05
CA TYR A 590 -8.59 -4.16 -9.61
C TYR A 590 -9.63 -3.67 -8.60
N ASN A 591 -9.63 -4.17 -7.37
CA ASN A 591 -10.44 -3.61 -6.29
C ASN A 591 -9.64 -3.62 -5.00
N LEU A 592 -8.90 -2.53 -4.74
CA LEU A 592 -8.07 -2.38 -3.56
C LEU A 592 -8.87 -2.35 -2.25
N GLU A 593 -10.18 -2.10 -2.30
CA GLU A 593 -11.07 -2.21 -1.14
C GLU A 593 -11.28 -3.68 -0.73
N GLU A 594 -11.12 -4.61 -1.67
CA GLU A 594 -11.09 -6.05 -1.41
C GLU A 594 -9.67 -6.48 -1.07
N SER A 595 -9.26 -6.20 0.16
CA SER A 595 -7.95 -6.60 0.65
C SER A 595 -8.02 -7.22 2.04
N CYS A 596 -6.96 -7.97 2.37
CA CYS A 596 -6.76 -8.58 3.67
C CYS A 596 -5.26 -8.57 3.98
N THR A 597 -4.91 -8.16 5.19
CA THR A 597 -3.52 -8.16 5.67
C THR A 597 -3.40 -9.05 6.90
N LYS A 598 -2.38 -9.91 6.92
CA LYS A 598 -2.03 -10.76 8.07
C LYS A 598 -0.54 -10.67 8.37
N PHE A 599 -0.21 -10.77 9.65
CA PHE A 599 1.16 -10.70 10.15
C PHE A 599 1.67 -12.08 10.53
N TYR A 600 2.99 -12.27 10.49
CA TYR A 600 3.64 -13.53 10.87
C TYR A 600 4.98 -13.31 11.59
N HIS A 601 5.31 -14.23 12.49
CA HIS A 601 6.53 -14.22 13.30
C HIS A 601 6.93 -15.65 13.71
N MET A 602 8.21 -15.88 14.03
CA MET A 602 8.74 -17.22 14.30
C MET A 602 8.23 -17.91 15.58
N SER A 603 7.98 -17.13 16.65
CA SER A 603 7.80 -17.66 18.00
C SER A 603 6.44 -17.35 18.65
N LYS A 604 5.50 -16.72 17.91
CA LYS A 604 4.24 -16.21 18.48
C LYS A 604 3.08 -16.40 17.52
N GLU A 605 1.95 -16.89 18.03
CA GLU A 605 0.66 -16.72 17.33
C GLU A 605 0.35 -15.22 17.21
N GLY A 606 0.08 -14.72 16.01
CA GLY A 606 -0.23 -13.29 15.74
C GLY A 606 0.98 -12.36 15.52
N GLY A 607 2.16 -12.71 16.05
CA GLY A 607 3.44 -12.13 15.65
C GLY A 607 3.88 -10.78 16.25
N LEU A 608 3.25 -10.29 17.32
CA LEU A 608 3.62 -9.02 17.98
C LEU A 608 4.70 -9.20 19.09
N LEU A 609 5.65 -8.26 19.23
CA LEU A 609 6.69 -8.27 20.27
C LEU A 609 6.11 -8.04 21.69
N ASN A 610 6.77 -8.57 22.74
CA ASN A 610 6.31 -8.38 24.13
C ASN A 610 6.79 -7.02 24.62
N LYS A 611 5.86 -6.15 24.99
CA LYS A 611 6.15 -4.78 25.42
C LYS A 611 5.39 -4.51 26.72
N ILE A 612 6.03 -3.82 27.66
CA ILE A 612 5.33 -3.16 28.76
C ILE A 612 4.93 -1.79 28.23
N CYS A 613 3.63 -1.54 28.07
CA CYS A 613 3.11 -0.28 27.57
C CYS A 613 2.23 0.35 28.62
N HIS A 614 2.55 1.57 29.06
CA HIS A 614 1.64 2.37 29.88
C HIS A 614 1.25 3.61 29.08
N LYS A 615 -0.03 3.67 28.67
CA LYS A 615 -0.55 4.66 27.70
C LYS A 615 0.26 4.62 26.39
N ASP A 616 0.89 5.73 25.99
CA ASP A 616 1.61 5.85 24.71
C ASP A 616 3.10 5.52 24.79
N VAL A 617 3.62 5.21 25.98
CA VAL A 617 5.04 4.89 26.17
C VAL A 617 5.18 3.39 26.38
N CYS A 618 5.82 2.73 25.41
CA CYS A 618 6.14 1.31 25.47
C CYS A 618 7.63 1.11 25.69
N ARG A 619 7.99 0.16 26.54
CA ARG A 619 9.36 -0.31 26.73
C ARG A 619 9.43 -1.81 26.44
N CYS A 620 10.53 -2.21 25.81
CA CYS A 620 10.81 -3.60 25.49
C CYS A 620 10.82 -4.46 26.76
N ALA A 621 10.14 -5.61 26.72
CA ALA A 621 10.02 -6.52 27.85
C ALA A 621 10.51 -7.94 27.51
N GLU A 622 11.47 -8.07 26.59
CA GLU A 622 12.03 -9.38 26.18
C GLU A 622 13.16 -9.88 27.08
N GLU A 623 13.69 -9.06 27.98
CA GLU A 623 14.78 -9.46 28.89
C GLU A 623 14.30 -10.41 30.00
N ASN A 624 15.24 -11.00 30.75
CA ASN A 624 14.94 -11.79 31.94
C ASN A 624 14.19 -10.94 32.97
N CYS A 625 13.33 -11.59 33.76
CA CYS A 625 12.39 -10.89 34.64
C CYS A 625 13.07 -10.08 35.75
N PHE A 626 14.14 -10.61 36.32
CA PHE A 626 15.01 -9.98 37.33
C PHE A 626 16.28 -10.83 37.50
N LEU A 627 17.28 -10.32 38.23
CA LEU A 627 18.43 -11.13 38.64
C LEU A 627 17.94 -12.22 39.60
N HIS A 628 17.75 -13.44 39.10
CA HIS A 628 17.39 -14.60 39.90
C HIS A 628 18.60 -15.53 40.01
N ARG A 629 19.05 -15.82 41.24
CA ARG A 629 20.05 -16.85 41.54
C ARG A 629 19.48 -17.82 42.58
N GLU A 630 19.70 -19.12 42.36
CA GLU A 630 19.32 -20.18 43.32
C GLU A 630 20.23 -20.20 44.57
N GLU A 631 21.40 -19.56 44.51
CA GLU A 631 22.36 -19.49 45.62
C GLU A 631 22.12 -18.28 46.53
N LYS A 632 22.04 -18.50 47.85
CA LYS A 632 21.92 -17.42 48.85
C LYS A 632 23.20 -16.58 48.86
N LEU A 633 23.10 -15.29 48.53
CA LEU A 633 24.24 -14.37 48.55
C LEU A 633 24.83 -14.27 49.97
N SER A 634 26.15 -14.15 50.08
CA SER A 634 26.81 -13.76 51.32
C SER A 634 26.69 -12.25 51.55
N ARG A 635 26.90 -11.80 52.79
CA ARG A 635 26.97 -10.37 53.14
C ARG A 635 27.92 -9.58 52.23
N GLN A 636 29.13 -10.11 52.00
CA GLN A 636 30.16 -9.42 51.23
C GLN A 636 29.75 -9.26 49.77
N GLN A 637 29.16 -10.29 49.17
CA GLN A 637 28.65 -10.24 47.80
C GLN A 637 27.50 -9.24 47.64
N ARG A 638 26.58 -9.14 48.61
CA ARG A 638 25.51 -8.11 48.58
C ARG A 638 26.08 -6.71 48.57
N ILE A 639 27.13 -6.44 49.36
CA ILE A 639 27.80 -5.13 49.37
C ILE A 639 28.48 -4.88 48.02
N GLU A 640 29.23 -5.85 47.49
CA GLU A 640 29.92 -5.72 46.20
C GLU A 640 28.94 -5.44 45.07
N GLU A 641 27.88 -6.24 44.93
CA GLU A 641 26.87 -6.09 43.87
C GLU A 641 26.06 -4.80 44.03
N ALA A 642 25.61 -4.44 45.24
CA ALA A 642 24.90 -3.18 45.48
C ALA A 642 25.78 -1.93 45.24
N CYS A 643 27.10 -2.10 45.23
CA CYS A 643 28.09 -1.06 45.01
C CYS A 643 28.73 -1.08 43.62
N GLU A 644 28.34 -2.01 42.74
CA GLU A 644 28.82 -2.02 41.37
C GLU A 644 28.54 -0.68 40.65
N PRO A 645 29.50 -0.18 39.85
CA PRO A 645 29.28 1.00 39.03
C PRO A 645 28.07 0.80 38.10
N GLY A 646 27.00 1.55 38.34
CA GLY A 646 25.75 1.47 37.58
C GLY A 646 24.52 1.22 38.45
N VAL A 647 24.68 0.58 39.61
CA VAL A 647 23.60 0.45 40.61
C VAL A 647 23.28 1.83 41.17
N ASP A 648 22.10 2.34 40.85
CA ASP A 648 21.68 3.70 41.17
C ASP A 648 21.01 3.76 42.53
N TYR A 649 20.18 2.76 42.86
CA TYR A 649 19.39 2.77 44.09
C TYR A 649 19.42 1.43 44.84
N VAL A 650 19.30 1.51 46.17
CA VAL A 650 19.15 0.34 47.07
C VAL A 650 18.15 0.70 48.18
N TYR A 651 17.02 0.00 48.25
CA TYR A 651 15.91 0.31 49.13
C TYR A 651 15.42 -0.92 49.91
N LYS A 652 14.94 -0.68 51.14
CA LYS A 652 14.04 -1.59 51.83
C LYS A 652 12.61 -1.14 51.59
N VAL A 653 11.80 -2.02 51.02
CA VAL A 653 10.43 -1.72 50.57
C VAL A 653 9.42 -2.68 51.14
N LYS A 654 8.17 -2.22 51.30
CA LYS A 654 7.02 -3.06 51.66
C LYS A 654 5.98 -3.02 50.56
N VAL A 655 5.47 -4.17 50.12
CA VAL A 655 4.43 -4.23 49.08
C VAL A 655 3.09 -3.83 49.68
N ASP A 656 2.60 -2.65 49.31
CA ASP A 656 1.32 -2.09 49.78
C ASP A 656 0.14 -2.64 48.97
N ASP A 657 0.26 -2.67 47.63
CA ASP A 657 -0.77 -3.24 46.76
C ASP A 657 -0.19 -3.84 45.47
N ILE A 658 -0.97 -4.71 44.83
CA ILE A 658 -0.61 -5.36 43.56
C ILE A 658 -1.77 -5.21 42.59
N ILE A 659 -1.57 -4.44 41.53
CA ILE A 659 -2.55 -4.20 40.47
C ILE A 659 -2.14 -5.02 39.25
N GLN A 660 -2.95 -6.01 38.91
CA GLN A 660 -2.72 -6.89 37.76
C GLN A 660 -3.36 -6.33 36.50
N SER A 661 -2.66 -6.45 35.36
CA SER A 661 -3.18 -6.14 34.03
C SER A 661 -2.93 -7.28 33.05
N ASP A 662 -3.45 -7.12 31.84
CA ASP A 662 -3.30 -8.06 30.72
C ASP A 662 -1.89 -8.01 30.09
N SER A 663 -1.11 -6.96 30.36
CA SER A 663 0.22 -6.74 29.76
C SER A 663 1.37 -6.61 30.78
N PHE A 664 1.11 -5.99 31.94
CA PHE A 664 2.09 -5.81 33.01
C PHE A 664 1.41 -5.77 34.38
N ASP A 665 2.18 -6.03 35.43
CA ASP A 665 1.76 -5.88 36.81
C ASP A 665 2.40 -4.62 37.41
N GLU A 666 1.60 -3.88 38.17
CA GLU A 666 2.05 -2.74 38.97
C GLU A 666 2.06 -3.15 40.46
N TYR A 667 3.25 -3.13 41.06
CA TYR A 667 3.48 -3.34 42.47
C TYR A 667 3.66 -1.96 43.13
N GLN A 668 2.72 -1.58 43.98
CA GLN A 668 2.82 -0.35 44.77
C GLN A 668 3.65 -0.65 46.01
N MET A 669 4.87 -0.12 46.04
CA MET A 669 5.85 -0.40 47.09
C MET A 669 6.08 0.85 47.94
N LEU A 670 5.87 0.72 49.25
CA LEU A 670 6.21 1.73 50.24
C LEU A 670 7.72 1.68 50.53
N ILE A 671 8.45 2.76 50.24
CA ILE A 671 9.88 2.87 50.54
C ILE A 671 10.07 3.13 52.04
N GLN A 672 10.37 2.09 52.82
CA GLN A 672 10.53 2.21 54.28
C GLN A 672 11.88 2.86 54.63
N GLN A 673 12.96 2.40 53.99
CA GLN A 673 14.31 2.89 54.22
C GLN A 673 15.07 3.00 52.91
N VAL A 674 15.91 4.03 52.82
CA VAL A 674 16.81 4.28 51.68
C VAL A 674 18.21 3.92 52.13
N ILE A 675 18.77 2.86 51.57
CA ILE A 675 20.10 2.33 51.91
C ILE A 675 21.18 3.03 51.05
N LYS A 676 20.88 3.21 49.76
CA LYS A 676 21.68 3.99 48.80
C LYS A 676 20.77 4.96 48.07
N PHE A 677 21.10 6.25 48.12
CA PHE A 677 20.40 7.27 47.36
C PHE A 677 20.81 7.20 45.89
N GLY A 678 19.82 7.30 45.02
CA GLY A 678 19.98 7.33 43.56
C GLY A 678 19.36 8.58 42.96
N SER A 679 18.90 8.46 41.72
CA SER A 679 18.37 9.57 40.93
C SER A 679 16.96 10.05 41.38
N ASP A 680 16.24 9.29 42.20
CA ASP A 680 14.95 9.67 42.80
C ASP A 680 15.16 10.10 44.27
N GLU A 681 15.14 11.41 44.51
CA GLU A 681 15.43 12.01 45.82
C GLU A 681 14.17 12.15 46.71
N ASN A 682 14.36 12.17 48.04
CA ASN A 682 13.31 12.43 49.03
C ASN A 682 12.09 11.47 48.96
N ILE A 683 12.37 10.17 48.87
CA ILE A 683 11.34 9.12 48.67
C ILE A 683 10.97 8.32 49.92
N ARG A 684 11.69 8.49 51.04
CA ARG A 684 11.43 7.75 52.27
C ARG A 684 9.99 7.99 52.75
N GLY A 685 9.25 6.92 53.01
CA GLY A 685 7.85 6.95 53.41
C GLY A 685 6.86 7.20 52.27
N LYS A 686 7.30 7.27 51.01
CA LYS A 686 6.43 7.41 49.84
C LYS A 686 6.20 6.06 49.17
N ILE A 687 5.07 5.96 48.48
CA ILE A 687 4.76 4.82 47.61
C ILE A 687 5.36 5.10 46.22
N ARG A 688 5.98 4.07 45.65
CA ARG A 688 6.51 4.04 44.28
C ARG A 688 5.97 2.84 43.53
N LYS A 689 5.76 3.02 42.23
CA LYS A 689 5.26 1.97 41.35
C LYS A 689 6.43 1.20 40.76
N PHE A 690 6.47 -0.09 41.05
CA PHE A 690 7.38 -1.04 40.42
C PHE A 690 6.59 -1.83 39.38
N ILE A 691 7.06 -1.86 38.13
CA ILE A 691 6.32 -2.41 36.99
C ILE A 691 7.08 -3.61 36.44
N SER A 692 6.41 -4.75 36.26
CA SER A 692 6.97 -5.94 35.61
C SER A 692 6.03 -6.49 34.56
N HIS A 693 6.55 -7.15 33.52
CA HIS A 693 5.72 -7.75 32.47
C HIS A 693 4.93 -8.95 33.02
N VAL A 694 3.72 -9.20 32.49
CA VAL A 694 2.84 -10.30 32.97
C VAL A 694 3.52 -11.68 32.96
N LYS A 695 4.43 -11.90 32.02
CA LYS A 695 5.26 -13.13 31.93
C LYS A 695 6.10 -13.41 33.19
N CYS A 696 6.40 -12.37 33.97
CA CYS A 696 7.25 -12.43 35.15
C CYS A 696 6.47 -12.68 36.44
N ARG A 697 5.15 -12.72 36.37
CA ARG A 697 4.25 -12.90 37.52
C ARG A 697 4.55 -14.20 38.28
N GLU A 698 4.74 -15.29 37.56
CA GLU A 698 5.02 -16.62 38.13
C GLU A 698 6.45 -16.74 38.69
N THR A 699 7.38 -15.89 38.25
CA THR A 699 8.77 -15.91 38.71
C THR A 699 9.02 -14.96 39.89
N LEU A 700 8.37 -13.79 39.91
CA LEU A 700 8.56 -12.77 40.95
C LEU A 700 7.84 -13.10 42.27
N LEU A 701 6.62 -13.65 42.20
CA LEU A 701 5.82 -14.10 43.34
C LEU A 701 5.76 -13.13 44.55
N LEU A 702 5.76 -11.82 44.29
CA LEU A 702 5.71 -10.81 45.35
C LEU A 702 4.37 -10.87 46.09
N LYS A 703 4.45 -10.87 47.42
CA LYS A 703 3.30 -10.95 48.33
C LYS A 703 2.98 -9.60 48.94
N LYS A 704 1.68 -9.22 48.91
CA LYS A 704 1.16 -8.04 49.59
C LYS A 704 1.41 -8.14 51.09
N GLY A 705 1.91 -7.07 51.69
CA GLY A 705 2.25 -6.98 53.11
C GLY A 705 3.65 -7.45 53.49
N SER A 706 4.38 -8.13 52.59
CA SER A 706 5.77 -8.56 52.83
C SER A 706 6.78 -7.47 52.49
N GLU A 707 7.96 -7.55 53.11
CA GLU A 707 9.09 -6.65 52.90
C GLU A 707 10.15 -7.26 51.98
N TYR A 708 10.84 -6.43 51.22
CA TYR A 708 11.86 -6.84 50.24
C TYR A 708 13.04 -5.87 50.24
N LEU A 709 14.24 -6.40 50.00
CA LEU A 709 15.41 -5.65 49.57
C LEU A 709 15.38 -5.53 48.04
N VAL A 710 15.48 -4.30 47.52
CA VAL A 710 15.48 -4.04 46.08
C VAL A 710 16.63 -3.12 45.71
N TRP A 711 17.38 -3.47 44.68
CA TRP A 711 18.32 -2.56 44.04
C TRP A 711 18.24 -2.65 42.52
N GLY A 712 18.66 -1.60 41.84
CA GLY A 712 18.62 -1.54 40.38
C GLY A 712 19.42 -0.39 39.81
N ILE A 713 19.44 -0.31 38.49
CA ILE A 713 20.23 0.64 37.72
C ILE A 713 19.40 1.85 37.30
N SER A 714 20.05 2.97 36.98
CA SER A 714 19.36 4.22 36.62
C SER A 714 18.50 4.09 35.35
N SER A 715 18.84 3.16 34.44
CA SER A 715 18.01 2.90 33.27
C SER A 715 16.68 2.25 33.61
N ASP A 716 16.51 1.62 34.77
CA ASP A 716 15.22 1.04 35.20
C ASP A 716 14.22 2.09 35.66
N LEU A 717 14.69 3.32 35.89
CA LEU A 717 13.86 4.46 36.20
C LEU A 717 13.10 4.93 34.95
N TRP A 718 11.79 5.00 35.09
CA TRP A 718 10.88 5.38 34.02
C TRP A 718 10.03 6.58 34.44
N LYS A 719 10.43 7.76 33.94
CA LYS A 719 9.76 9.02 34.25
C LYS A 719 8.42 9.13 33.52
N MET A 720 7.33 9.25 34.28
CA MET A 720 5.98 9.54 33.76
C MET A 720 5.35 10.68 34.54
N ASN A 721 4.80 11.70 33.85
CA ASN A 721 3.99 12.77 34.45
C ASN A 721 4.58 13.39 35.74
N SER A 722 5.89 13.64 35.75
CA SER A 722 6.65 14.22 36.88
C SER A 722 6.96 13.28 38.05
N GLU A 723 6.55 12.01 38.00
CA GLU A 723 6.93 10.97 38.96
C GLU A 723 7.83 9.90 38.32
N LEU A 724 8.78 9.36 39.08
CA LEU A 724 9.65 8.27 38.65
C LEU A 724 9.02 6.93 39.04
N ASN A 725 8.79 6.08 38.04
CA ASN A 725 8.40 4.69 38.23
C ASN A 725 9.62 3.79 38.05
N TYR A 726 9.55 2.58 38.58
CA TYR A 726 10.65 1.62 38.57
C TYR A 726 10.24 0.43 37.71
N ILE A 727 11.10 -0.02 36.81
CA ILE A 727 10.85 -1.22 36.03
C ILE A 727 11.66 -2.35 36.62
N ILE A 728 11.00 -3.46 36.95
CA ILE A 728 11.68 -4.68 37.33
C ILE A 728 12.13 -5.38 36.05
N GLY A 729 13.40 -5.20 35.71
CA GLY A 729 14.07 -5.77 34.54
C GLY A 729 15.22 -6.69 34.92
N LYS A 730 15.99 -7.18 33.94
CA LYS A 730 17.05 -8.19 34.16
C LYS A 730 18.13 -7.76 35.17
N ASP A 731 18.36 -6.46 35.32
CA ASP A 731 19.41 -5.89 36.17
C ASP A 731 18.86 -5.42 37.53
N THR A 732 17.57 -5.66 37.80
CA THR A 732 16.94 -5.40 39.08
C THR A 732 17.08 -6.63 39.99
N TRP A 733 17.52 -6.43 41.22
CA TRP A 733 17.53 -7.45 42.27
C TRP A 733 16.32 -7.29 43.19
N VAL A 734 15.68 -8.40 43.53
CA VAL A 734 14.57 -8.43 44.49
C VAL A 734 14.74 -9.63 45.41
N GLU A 735 14.91 -9.38 46.70
CA GLU A 735 15.12 -10.40 47.72
C GLU A 735 14.15 -10.20 48.88
N LEU A 736 13.53 -11.29 49.34
CA LEU A 736 12.59 -11.25 50.46
C LEU A 736 13.33 -10.83 51.74
N TRP A 737 12.75 -9.86 52.45
CA TRP A 737 13.18 -9.45 53.79
C TRP A 737 12.20 -10.02 54.82
N PRO A 738 12.56 -11.10 55.54
CA PRO A 738 11.64 -11.76 56.47
C PRO A 738 11.16 -10.80 57.58
N GLN A 739 9.92 -10.99 58.04
CA GLN A 739 9.37 -10.25 59.18
C GLN A 739 10.03 -10.68 60.51
N GLU A 740 9.88 -9.89 61.57
CA GLU A 740 10.53 -10.16 62.87
C GLU A 740 10.13 -11.52 63.48
N ASP A 741 8.90 -11.97 63.24
CA ASP A 741 8.40 -13.29 63.63
C ASP A 741 9.00 -14.41 62.77
N GLU A 742 9.10 -14.21 61.46
CA GLU A 742 9.74 -15.16 60.53
C GLU A 742 11.26 -15.30 60.75
N CYS A 743 11.91 -14.26 61.31
CA CYS A 743 13.32 -14.30 61.68
C CYS A 743 13.63 -15.20 62.89
N GLN A 744 12.60 -15.64 63.64
CA GLN A 744 12.77 -16.59 64.75
C GLN A 744 12.92 -18.03 64.25
N ASP A 745 12.57 -18.32 62.99
CA ASP A 745 12.76 -19.63 62.39
C ASP A 745 14.25 -19.88 62.09
N GLU A 746 14.76 -21.07 62.45
CA GLU A 746 16.18 -21.44 62.25
C GLU A 746 16.63 -21.29 60.78
N GLU A 747 15.72 -21.44 59.82
CA GLU A 747 16.00 -21.33 58.39
C GLU A 747 16.25 -19.89 57.91
N ASN A 748 15.71 -18.90 58.63
CA ASN A 748 15.74 -17.47 58.28
C ASN A 748 16.66 -16.64 59.18
N GLN A 749 17.01 -17.15 60.37
CA GLN A 749 17.84 -16.43 61.35
C GLN A 749 19.12 -15.86 60.73
N LYS A 750 19.87 -16.69 59.98
CA LYS A 750 21.09 -16.26 59.29
C LYS A 750 20.85 -15.18 58.23
N LEU A 751 19.76 -15.29 57.47
CA LEU A 751 19.40 -14.31 56.44
C LEU A 751 19.06 -12.95 57.06
N CYS A 752 18.31 -12.95 58.18
CA CYS A 752 17.97 -11.73 58.90
C CYS A 752 19.20 -11.04 59.50
N GLU A 753 20.12 -11.82 60.09
CA GLU A 753 21.40 -11.29 60.60
C GLU A 753 22.26 -10.70 59.47
N ASP A 754 22.36 -11.39 58.33
CA ASP A 754 23.11 -10.92 57.16
C ASP A 754 22.52 -9.64 56.55
N LEU A 755 21.19 -9.55 56.43
CA LEU A 755 20.49 -8.38 55.90
C LEU A 755 20.59 -7.16 56.84
N ALA A 756 20.47 -7.37 58.15
CA ALA A 756 20.66 -6.32 59.14
C ALA A 756 22.11 -5.79 59.12
N SER A 757 23.09 -6.70 59.06
CA SER A 757 24.51 -6.31 58.98
C SER A 757 24.89 -5.65 57.65
N PHE A 758 24.25 -6.05 56.54
CA PHE A 758 24.35 -5.38 55.25
C PHE A 758 23.81 -3.94 55.34
N PHE A 759 22.63 -3.76 55.92
CA PHE A 759 21.99 -2.46 56.09
C PHE A 759 22.86 -1.51 56.91
N ASP A 760 23.31 -1.95 58.10
CA ASP A 760 24.18 -1.14 58.97
C ASP A 760 25.51 -0.81 58.29
N GLY A 761 26.09 -1.78 57.56
CA GLY A 761 27.32 -1.60 56.81
C GLY A 761 27.20 -0.54 55.71
N MET A 762 26.17 -0.64 54.88
CA MET A 762 25.93 0.28 53.77
C MET A 762 25.60 1.70 54.24
N ILE A 763 24.83 1.85 55.33
CA ILE A 763 24.52 3.18 55.88
C ILE A 763 25.74 3.83 56.54
N THR A 764 26.56 3.06 57.24
CA THR A 764 27.68 3.61 58.01
C THR A 764 28.90 3.90 57.14
N PHE A 765 29.24 2.98 56.25
CA PHE A 765 30.49 3.02 55.49
C PHE A 765 30.28 3.38 54.01
N GLY A 766 29.05 3.28 53.51
CA GLY A 766 28.77 3.44 52.08
C GLY A 766 29.43 2.35 51.24
N CYS A 767 29.57 2.63 49.95
CA CYS A 767 30.27 1.74 49.04
C CYS A 767 31.79 1.86 49.20
N PRO A 768 32.53 0.74 49.24
CA PRO A 768 33.98 0.77 49.19
C PRO A 768 34.44 1.39 47.85
N ASN A 769 35.45 2.26 47.91
CA ASN A 769 36.03 2.92 46.72
C ASN A 769 36.78 1.96 45.82
#